data_AF-A0A511XNJ9-F1
#
_entry.id   AF-A0A511XNJ9-F1
#
_cell.length_a   1.000
_cell.length_b   1.000
_cell.length_c   1.000
_cell.angle_alpha   90.00
_cell.angle_beta   90.00
_cell.angle_gamma   90.00
#
_symmetry.space_group_name_H-M   'P 1'
#
loop_
_entity.id
_entity.type
_entity.pdbx_description
1 polymer ?
#
loop_
_entity_poly.entity_id
_entity_poly.type
_entity_poly.pdbx_seq_one_letter_code
_entity_poly.pdbx_strand_id
1 'polypeptide(L)'
;MSLQLSLFGTTALGDPQSDLFWGELEGEEGTSPVPASSVPVASLAIPQTDFRLCGTRGLADGWRQRARDNVLAIALLRELEEEDRNATAAEQVVLSRFIGFGAGDLANNLFPPGQDGFKTGWEEIGESLLATTTDAERAGLKRATQYAHFTPETIVRALWDTALRMGFRGGSVLEPGCGSGLFIAARPENLEGRIAFTGIENDPITARIARKLYPNQWIRSEDFTTAKLAAGYDLTIGNPPFSNRTVRGPEGLARLGLSLHDYFIARSVEALRPGGVAMFVTSRYTLDKTDSTARRTIAEMADLVGAVRLPAGTMRNEAGTDVVIDVLVFRKRGIGDLPGDENWLETGEVPGSNQGNGPLVISRYFLDRPEQVAGRHGWTTTQFGPDYTCEAPDGLAPDTVLPEALARIGQDVRFPAPAEQRIVRPAGSDVLVGTAADGALLKEGSYFVTRGVLQQIADGQAVTVPIRKGEQKEGIFQKHARIISALVPIRDAARAVLRAQMENLPYGRLQGELKRAYLSFVRQYGPINLTNVTVRVDPETGVENETQRRPNLTPFYDDPDVWLVSSIEEYDEATQKGRMGPIFSERVIHAPVEPEIHSAHDALAVCLHETGGVEMPRIAELLGQPEGDVVAALGEAVYLDPERSTDGRDVWVTSDEMLSGAVRTKLEQARDAARADPRYARNVTALEAVQPADLRPSEITARLGAPWLPVSDIVAFTAEVLGVETTIHHSAAVACWTVEKRGFLGKAEATSVWGTERRHAGELLEDALTQASPKIWDVWRDGDGNEHRELNTKETEAAKEKLAAIRRAFETWVWQDGDRAERLVRLYNDTYNNLVAREFDGSHLRLPGASTTISLRSHQKRVIWRIIAAGGTYIAHAVGSGKTFSMVAAVMEQKRLGLISKAMIAVPGHCLAQMAREFLMLYPTARILVADETNFVKAKRQRFLARAATGNWDAIIITHDAFKFIPVEGDFERRMIEEQIASFEEVLESVDADDRLSRKRIESMKEKMQAKLEGLSGHKDDLLHLGEIGIDQILVDEAQQFRKLSFATNQSDLKGVDPNGSQRAWDLFVKTRYLAAKNPERPLIMASGSPITNTLAEMWTVSRYMDLEALQKRFLHEFDAWAANFGETRTELELQPSGLYKPVTRFTEFVNVADLMAMYRDFADVVQQDDLRQYVKLPAIRGGRREIIVAPTNDNFRAYQKTLAARIDAIEAREGRPQKGDDILLSVITDARHASIDLRFVAPLAANDGSSKLNLMIGNVFRIW
;
A
#
# COMPACT_ATOMS: atom_id res chain seq x y z
N MET A 1 -29.13 -48.75 -27.36
CA MET A 1 -29.90 -47.50 -27.15
C MET A 1 -30.33 -47.44 -25.68
N SER A 2 -30.21 -46.24 -25.10
CA SER A 2 -30.37 -45.70 -23.70
C SER A 2 -31.74 -45.89 -23.00
N LEU A 3 -32.06 -45.54 -21.72
CA LEU A 3 -31.44 -45.24 -20.38
C LEU A 3 -32.62 -44.94 -19.39
N GLN A 4 -32.59 -45.32 -18.07
CA GLN A 4 -33.49 -44.80 -16.98
C GLN A 4 -33.12 -45.21 -15.50
N LEU A 5 -33.30 -44.26 -14.54
CA LEU A 5 -33.75 -44.27 -13.09
C LEU A 5 -33.05 -45.01 -11.88
N SER A 6 -32.95 -44.35 -10.68
CA SER A 6 -33.34 -44.83 -9.28
C SER A 6 -32.65 -44.10 -8.07
N LEU A 7 -33.40 -43.95 -6.94
CA LEU A 7 -33.07 -43.43 -5.57
C LEU A 7 -33.27 -44.57 -4.52
N PHE A 8 -32.23 -45.11 -3.86
CA PHE A 8 -32.21 -45.98 -2.65
C PHE A 8 -30.75 -46.29 -2.25
N GLY A 9 -30.48 -46.58 -0.97
CA GLY A 9 -29.18 -47.10 -0.51
C GLY A 9 -29.02 -48.62 -0.68
N THR A 10 -27.76 -49.04 -0.53
CA THR A 10 -27.26 -50.38 -0.15
C THR A 10 -27.49 -51.55 -1.12
N THR A 11 -26.40 -52.15 -1.60
CA THR A 11 -25.87 -53.46 -1.14
C THR A 11 -24.83 -53.95 -2.16
N ALA A 12 -23.54 -54.03 -1.80
CA ALA A 12 -22.94 -55.04 -0.91
C ALA A 12 -22.78 -56.41 -1.60
N LEU A 13 -21.53 -56.78 -1.83
CA LEU A 13 -20.95 -58.10 -1.57
C LEU A 13 -19.44 -57.84 -1.37
N GLY A 14 -18.83 -57.93 -0.20
CA GLY A 14 -19.30 -58.24 1.13
C GLY A 14 -18.18 -57.94 2.14
N ASP A 15 -18.57 -57.58 3.35
CA ASP A 15 -17.78 -57.75 4.58
C ASP A 15 -17.70 -59.28 4.89
N PRO A 16 -16.89 -59.82 5.84
CA PRO A 16 -16.36 -59.13 7.01
C PRO A 16 -14.93 -59.50 7.45
N GLN A 17 -14.34 -58.65 8.32
CA GLN A 17 -13.79 -58.99 9.65
C GLN A 17 -12.74 -57.94 10.07
N SER A 18 -13.04 -57.13 11.11
CA SER A 18 -12.65 -57.32 12.53
C SER A 18 -11.13 -57.37 12.71
N ASP A 19 -10.46 -56.77 13.67
CA ASP A 19 -10.74 -56.05 14.91
C ASP A 19 -9.33 -55.79 15.51
N LEU A 20 -9.22 -54.86 16.46
CA LEU A 20 -8.30 -54.93 17.61
C LEU A 20 -6.76 -54.86 17.37
N PHE A 21 -6.08 -53.83 17.91
CA PHE A 21 -5.41 -53.85 19.23
C PHE A 21 -4.17 -54.78 19.34
N TRP A 22 -2.99 -54.16 19.52
CA TRP A 22 -1.76 -54.58 20.25
C TRP A 22 -1.02 -55.91 20.00
N GLY A 23 0.32 -55.83 20.10
CA GLY A 23 1.23 -56.95 20.44
C GLY A 23 2.24 -57.25 19.33
N GLU A 24 3.49 -56.77 19.40
CA GLU A 24 4.66 -57.42 20.04
C GLU A 24 5.13 -58.74 19.38
N LEU A 25 6.33 -58.63 18.76
CA LEU A 25 7.52 -59.50 18.81
C LEU A 25 7.41 -61.04 18.71
N GLU A 26 8.12 -61.61 17.72
CA GLU A 26 9.23 -62.62 17.81
C GLU A 26 9.37 -63.34 16.45
N GLY A 27 10.55 -63.32 15.81
CA GLY A 27 11.53 -64.42 15.84
C GLY A 27 11.48 -65.20 14.51
N GLU A 28 12.35 -64.96 13.54
CA GLU A 28 13.73 -65.49 13.34
C GLU A 28 13.81 -66.56 12.21
N GLU A 29 14.93 -66.49 11.49
CA GLU A 29 15.52 -67.44 10.54
C GLU A 29 15.05 -67.54 9.07
N GLY A 30 16.02 -67.37 8.13
CA GLY A 30 16.06 -68.25 6.94
C GLY A 30 16.35 -67.69 5.54
N THR A 31 17.44 -66.94 5.32
CA THR A 31 18.31 -66.93 4.11
C THR A 31 17.74 -66.91 2.66
N SER A 32 17.91 -65.74 2.01
CA SER A 32 18.34 -65.39 0.60
C SER A 32 17.58 -65.93 -0.65
N PRO A 33 17.61 -65.24 -1.83
CA PRO A 33 18.16 -63.92 -2.19
C PRO A 33 17.13 -62.93 -2.82
N VAL A 34 17.42 -61.63 -2.75
CA VAL A 34 16.63 -60.54 -3.35
C VAL A 34 16.97 -60.36 -4.84
N PRO A 35 16.00 -60.29 -5.78
CA PRO A 35 16.21 -59.69 -7.09
C PRO A 35 15.85 -58.20 -7.07
N ALA A 36 16.85 -57.40 -7.45
CA ALA A 36 16.86 -56.04 -8.00
C ALA A 36 15.63 -55.13 -7.77
N SER A 37 15.85 -54.07 -6.98
CA SER A 37 15.01 -52.87 -6.97
C SER A 37 14.94 -52.23 -8.35
N SER A 38 13.73 -51.90 -8.78
CA SER A 38 13.47 -51.03 -9.92
C SER A 38 14.17 -49.68 -9.76
N VAL A 39 15.05 -49.37 -10.70
CA VAL A 39 15.74 -48.10 -10.85
C VAL A 39 14.70 -46.98 -11.08
N PRO A 40 14.84 -45.79 -10.46
CA PRO A 40 14.03 -44.63 -10.81
C PRO A 40 14.36 -44.21 -12.24
N VAL A 41 13.35 -44.01 -13.08
CA VAL A 41 13.55 -43.44 -14.42
C VAL A 41 14.19 -42.06 -14.24
N ALA A 42 15.44 -41.93 -14.70
CA ALA A 42 16.16 -40.67 -14.69
C ALA A 42 15.38 -39.64 -15.52
N SER A 43 15.04 -38.50 -14.93
CA SER A 43 14.65 -37.30 -15.66
C SER A 43 15.72 -37.01 -16.71
N LEU A 44 15.33 -36.94 -17.98
CA LEU A 44 16.22 -36.53 -19.07
C LEU A 44 16.73 -35.11 -18.79
N ALA A 45 17.95 -35.00 -18.27
CA ALA A 45 18.60 -33.71 -18.07
C ALA A 45 18.95 -33.10 -19.43
N ILE A 46 18.11 -32.18 -19.92
CA ILE A 46 18.38 -31.41 -21.14
C ILE A 46 19.57 -30.47 -20.84
N PRO A 47 20.66 -30.51 -21.62
CA PRO A 47 21.84 -29.70 -21.37
C PRO A 47 21.57 -28.19 -21.55
N GLN A 48 22.20 -27.36 -20.73
CA GLN A 48 22.13 -25.89 -20.84
C GLN A 48 22.80 -25.43 -22.13
N THR A 49 22.01 -25.03 -23.11
CA THR A 49 22.49 -24.58 -24.43
C THR A 49 21.93 -23.20 -24.72
N ASP A 50 22.78 -22.24 -25.06
CA ASP A 50 22.33 -20.89 -25.42
C ASP A 50 21.77 -20.86 -26.85
N PHE A 51 20.56 -20.33 -27.00
CA PHE A 51 19.91 -20.16 -28.28
C PHE A 51 20.75 -19.24 -29.19
N ARG A 52 20.80 -19.59 -30.48
CA ARG A 52 21.46 -18.79 -31.52
C ARG A 52 20.55 -18.68 -32.72
N LEU A 53 20.45 -17.47 -33.26
CA LEU A 53 19.58 -17.17 -34.39
C LEU A 53 20.30 -17.43 -35.73
N CYS A 54 19.97 -18.54 -36.38
CA CYS A 54 20.43 -18.87 -37.74
C CYS A 54 19.38 -18.43 -38.77
N GLY A 55 19.63 -17.35 -39.51
CA GLY A 55 18.64 -16.76 -40.42
C GLY A 55 17.69 -15.79 -39.71
N THR A 56 16.39 -15.86 -40.01
CA THR A 56 15.38 -14.99 -39.37
C THR A 56 14.57 -15.73 -38.31
N ARG A 57 13.96 -15.02 -37.35
CA ARG A 57 13.10 -15.61 -36.29
C ARG A 57 11.84 -16.30 -36.83
N GLY A 58 11.50 -16.04 -38.09
CA GLY A 58 10.27 -16.56 -38.71
C GLY A 58 9.00 -16.00 -38.06
N LEU A 59 9.01 -14.71 -37.71
CA LEU A 59 7.82 -14.01 -37.20
C LEU A 59 6.72 -13.99 -38.26
N ALA A 60 5.47 -14.18 -37.85
CA ALA A 60 4.32 -14.11 -38.77
C ALA A 60 4.12 -12.69 -39.34
N ASP A 61 3.51 -12.57 -40.53
CA ASP A 61 3.28 -11.26 -41.16
C ASP A 61 2.18 -10.43 -40.46
N GLY A 62 1.27 -11.07 -39.72
CA GLY A 62 0.14 -10.42 -39.04
C GLY A 62 0.28 -10.36 -37.52
N TRP A 63 -0.05 -9.21 -36.92
CA TRP A 63 0.00 -8.99 -35.47
C TRP A 63 -0.81 -9.99 -34.66
N ARG A 64 -1.96 -10.45 -35.18
CA ARG A 64 -2.81 -11.45 -34.52
C ARG A 64 -2.13 -12.81 -34.38
N GLN A 65 -1.32 -13.23 -35.35
CA GLN A 65 -0.58 -14.47 -35.24
C GLN A 65 0.63 -14.31 -34.30
N ARG A 66 1.31 -13.16 -34.33
CA ARG A 66 2.36 -12.84 -33.35
C ARG A 66 1.84 -12.80 -31.91
N ALA A 67 0.61 -12.35 -31.71
CA ALA A 67 -0.07 -12.43 -30.43
C ALA A 67 -0.23 -13.88 -29.93
N ARG A 68 -0.62 -14.79 -30.83
CA ARG A 68 -0.67 -16.23 -30.52
C ARG A 68 0.71 -16.78 -30.18
N ASP A 69 1.74 -16.40 -30.95
CA ASP A 69 3.11 -16.84 -30.69
C ASP A 69 3.61 -16.35 -29.31
N ASN A 70 3.26 -15.13 -28.90
CA ASN A 70 3.57 -14.62 -27.55
C ASN A 70 2.89 -15.44 -26.44
N VAL A 71 1.60 -15.73 -26.58
CA VAL A 71 0.84 -16.52 -25.59
C VAL A 71 1.38 -17.95 -25.52
N LEU A 72 1.71 -18.56 -26.67
CA LEU A 72 2.35 -19.87 -26.73
C LEU A 72 3.71 -19.90 -26.03
N ALA A 73 4.53 -18.85 -26.18
CA ALA A 73 5.81 -18.74 -25.48
C ALA A 73 5.63 -18.61 -23.95
N ILE A 74 4.61 -17.88 -23.48
CA ILE A 74 4.27 -17.76 -22.05
C ILE A 74 3.79 -19.11 -21.50
N ALA A 75 2.92 -19.81 -22.23
CA ALA A 75 2.44 -21.12 -21.83
C ALA A 75 3.59 -22.14 -21.73
N LEU A 76 4.46 -22.20 -22.75
CA LEU A 76 5.63 -23.08 -22.77
C LEU A 76 6.63 -22.72 -21.65
N LEU A 77 6.81 -21.44 -21.34
CA LEU A 77 7.65 -21.03 -20.21
C LEU A 77 7.16 -21.66 -18.90
N ARG A 78 5.84 -21.64 -18.64
CA ARG A 78 5.25 -22.23 -17.43
C ARG A 78 5.48 -23.73 -17.38
N GLU A 79 5.24 -24.44 -18.48
CA GLU A 79 5.50 -25.88 -18.59
C GLU A 79 6.98 -26.20 -18.25
N LEU A 80 7.93 -25.46 -18.83
CA LEU A 80 9.36 -25.65 -18.58
C LEU A 80 9.80 -25.33 -17.14
N GLU A 81 9.04 -24.51 -16.42
CA GLU A 81 9.30 -24.18 -15.01
C GLU A 81 8.62 -25.17 -14.05
N GLU A 82 7.43 -25.64 -14.37
CA GLU A 82 6.74 -26.71 -13.63
C GLU A 82 7.50 -28.04 -13.72
N GLU A 83 8.13 -28.32 -14.86
CA GLU A 83 8.95 -29.52 -15.09
C GLU A 83 10.41 -29.37 -14.64
N ASP A 84 10.82 -28.20 -14.12
CA ASP A 84 12.19 -27.86 -13.70
C ASP A 84 13.28 -28.28 -14.71
N ARG A 85 13.07 -27.99 -16.01
CA ARG A 85 13.99 -28.37 -17.08
C ARG A 85 14.38 -27.24 -18.04
N ASN A 86 15.45 -27.46 -18.79
CA ASN A 86 15.88 -26.57 -19.87
C ASN A 86 15.02 -26.77 -21.12
N ALA A 87 14.93 -25.73 -21.97
CA ALA A 87 14.26 -25.81 -23.26
C ALA A 87 15.09 -26.64 -24.26
N THR A 88 14.44 -27.51 -25.01
CA THR A 88 15.02 -28.17 -26.20
C THR A 88 15.22 -27.17 -27.34
N ALA A 89 16.01 -27.53 -28.36
CA ALA A 89 16.22 -26.66 -29.51
C ALA A 89 14.91 -26.26 -30.23
N ALA A 90 13.91 -27.15 -30.28
CA ALA A 90 12.61 -26.85 -30.88
C ALA A 90 11.79 -25.87 -30.01
N GLU A 91 11.82 -26.05 -28.69
CA GLU A 91 11.16 -25.16 -27.73
C GLU A 91 11.81 -23.77 -27.67
N GLN A 92 13.13 -23.70 -27.79
CA GLN A 92 13.85 -22.42 -27.92
C GLN A 92 13.40 -21.63 -29.14
N VAL A 93 13.08 -22.28 -30.26
CA VAL A 93 12.51 -21.60 -31.44
C VAL A 93 11.15 -20.97 -31.11
N VAL A 94 10.29 -21.66 -30.35
CA VAL A 94 8.99 -21.12 -29.91
C VAL A 94 9.20 -19.91 -28.98
N LEU A 95 10.05 -20.04 -27.96
CA LEU A 95 10.38 -18.94 -27.04
C LEU A 95 10.98 -17.73 -27.77
N SER A 96 11.80 -17.96 -28.80
CA SER A 96 12.47 -16.90 -29.57
C SER A 96 11.51 -16.02 -30.39
N ARG A 97 10.27 -16.47 -30.63
CA ARG A 97 9.22 -15.72 -31.33
C ARG A 97 8.49 -14.73 -30.43
N PHE A 98 8.76 -14.75 -29.12
CA PHE A 98 8.19 -13.77 -28.19
C PHE A 98 8.75 -12.36 -28.49
N ILE A 99 7.85 -11.45 -28.84
CA ILE A 99 8.14 -10.04 -29.16
C ILE A 99 7.46 -9.06 -28.22
N GLY A 100 6.92 -9.53 -27.09
CA GLY A 100 6.17 -8.69 -26.15
C GLY A 100 4.93 -8.04 -26.77
N PHE A 101 4.35 -7.07 -26.07
CA PHE A 101 3.06 -6.47 -26.42
C PHE A 101 3.14 -4.97 -26.75
N GLY A 102 4.34 -4.45 -27.05
CA GLY A 102 4.56 -3.01 -27.29
C GLY A 102 4.01 -2.48 -28.61
N ALA A 103 3.76 -3.33 -29.61
CA ALA A 103 3.12 -2.89 -30.85
C ALA A 103 1.69 -2.40 -30.57
N GLY A 104 1.30 -1.24 -31.13
CA GLY A 104 0.00 -0.62 -30.84
C GLY A 104 -1.20 -1.53 -31.10
N ASP A 105 -1.14 -2.38 -32.14
CA ASP A 105 -2.17 -3.38 -32.41
C ASP A 105 -2.25 -4.49 -31.33
N LEU A 106 -1.13 -4.87 -30.72
CA LEU A 106 -1.12 -5.84 -29.62
C LEU A 106 -1.64 -5.19 -28.33
N ALA A 107 -1.12 -4.01 -28.00
CA ALA A 107 -1.49 -3.25 -26.80
C ALA A 107 -3.00 -2.95 -26.78
N ASN A 108 -3.52 -2.38 -27.86
CA ASN A 108 -4.92 -1.91 -27.92
C ASN A 108 -5.96 -3.04 -27.97
N ASN A 109 -5.59 -4.23 -28.47
CA ASN A 109 -6.54 -5.34 -28.64
C ASN A 109 -6.46 -6.39 -27.52
N LEU A 110 -5.33 -6.53 -26.84
CA LEU A 110 -5.15 -7.46 -25.70
C LEU A 110 -5.22 -6.78 -24.33
N PHE A 111 -5.08 -5.45 -24.28
CA PHE A 111 -5.19 -4.66 -23.04
C PHE A 111 -6.11 -3.43 -23.25
N PRO A 112 -7.40 -3.61 -23.60
CA PRO A 112 -8.31 -2.49 -23.85
C PRO A 112 -8.53 -1.62 -22.59
N PRO A 113 -8.71 -0.30 -22.74
CA PRO A 113 -9.12 0.58 -21.65
C PRO A 113 -10.61 0.39 -21.33
N GLY A 114 -10.97 0.01 -20.10
CA GLY A 114 -12.35 -0.13 -19.61
C GLY A 114 -12.85 -1.58 -19.45
N GLN A 115 -14.15 -1.75 -19.15
CA GLN A 115 -14.83 -3.07 -19.01
C GLN A 115 -15.36 -3.65 -20.34
N ASP A 116 -14.98 -3.06 -21.48
CA ASP A 116 -15.35 -3.61 -22.78
C ASP A 116 -14.51 -4.86 -23.07
N GLY A 117 -15.16 -6.00 -23.30
CA GLY A 117 -14.51 -7.27 -23.63
C GLY A 117 -13.59 -7.20 -24.86
N PHE A 118 -12.83 -8.27 -25.11
CA PHE A 118 -11.92 -8.34 -26.26
C PHE A 118 -12.67 -8.10 -27.59
N LYS A 119 -12.06 -7.35 -28.52
CA LYS A 119 -12.65 -7.08 -29.84
C LYS A 119 -12.84 -8.37 -30.65
N THR A 120 -13.82 -8.34 -31.56
CA THR A 120 -14.10 -9.46 -32.47
C THR A 120 -12.86 -9.97 -33.20
N GLY A 121 -12.49 -11.21 -32.91
CA GLY A 121 -11.30 -11.90 -33.39
C GLY A 121 -10.15 -11.99 -32.37
N TRP A 122 -10.17 -11.28 -31.26
CA TRP A 122 -9.10 -11.32 -30.26
C TRP A 122 -9.48 -12.08 -28.99
N GLU A 123 -10.74 -12.51 -28.86
CA GLU A 123 -11.31 -13.15 -27.67
C GLU A 123 -10.53 -14.39 -27.24
N GLU A 124 -10.35 -15.36 -28.14
CA GLU A 124 -9.63 -16.60 -27.86
C GLU A 124 -8.18 -16.34 -27.38
N ILE A 125 -7.51 -15.35 -27.97
CA ILE A 125 -6.12 -15.00 -27.64
C ILE A 125 -6.07 -14.30 -26.29
N GLY A 126 -7.01 -13.38 -26.04
CA GLY A 126 -7.17 -12.68 -24.77
C GLY A 126 -7.50 -13.64 -23.62
N GLU A 127 -8.45 -14.55 -23.82
CA GLU A 127 -8.80 -15.59 -22.83
C GLU A 127 -7.63 -16.53 -22.55
N SER A 128 -6.88 -16.94 -23.57
CA SER A 128 -5.67 -17.76 -23.40
C SER A 128 -4.57 -17.00 -22.64
N LEU A 129 -4.39 -15.71 -22.90
CA LEU A 129 -3.51 -14.85 -22.10
C LEU A 129 -3.99 -14.78 -20.64
N LEU A 130 -5.30 -14.60 -20.40
CA LEU A 130 -5.88 -14.59 -19.05
C LEU A 130 -5.66 -15.92 -18.31
N ALA A 131 -5.79 -17.05 -18.98
CA ALA A 131 -5.60 -18.37 -18.39
C ALA A 131 -4.11 -18.68 -18.08
N THR A 132 -3.20 -18.17 -18.90
CA THR A 132 -1.76 -18.46 -18.80
C THR A 132 -1.00 -17.47 -17.93
N THR A 133 -1.62 -16.39 -17.45
CA THR A 133 -0.96 -15.36 -16.62
C THR A 133 -1.75 -14.99 -15.37
N THR A 134 -1.04 -14.68 -14.29
CA THR A 134 -1.63 -14.10 -13.07
C THR A 134 -1.96 -12.62 -13.25
N ASP A 135 -2.79 -12.04 -12.37
CA ASP A 135 -3.11 -10.60 -12.39
C ASP A 135 -1.87 -9.71 -12.33
N ALA A 136 -0.90 -10.06 -11.48
CA ALA A 136 0.36 -9.33 -11.34
C ALA A 136 1.21 -9.39 -12.62
N GLU A 137 1.30 -10.58 -13.25
CA GLU A 137 1.99 -10.77 -14.53
C GLU A 137 1.32 -9.97 -15.65
N ARG A 138 -0.02 -9.96 -15.71
CA ARG A 138 -0.76 -9.14 -16.68
C ARG A 138 -0.54 -7.66 -16.50
N ALA A 139 -0.53 -7.17 -15.26
CA ALA A 139 -0.21 -5.78 -14.96
C ALA A 139 1.23 -5.43 -15.36
N GLY A 140 2.18 -6.36 -15.19
CA GLY A 140 3.55 -6.26 -15.72
C GLY A 140 3.59 -6.11 -17.24
N LEU A 141 2.99 -7.05 -17.97
CA LEU A 141 2.90 -7.04 -19.43
C LEU A 141 2.19 -5.77 -19.96
N LYS A 142 1.11 -5.34 -19.30
CA LYS A 142 0.37 -4.11 -19.64
C LYS A 142 1.26 -2.87 -19.50
N ARG A 143 2.05 -2.76 -18.43
CA ARG A 143 3.02 -1.65 -18.25
C ARG A 143 4.12 -1.68 -19.31
N ALA A 144 4.62 -2.88 -19.65
CA ALA A 144 5.65 -3.06 -20.66
C ALA A 144 5.21 -2.63 -22.08
N THR A 145 3.90 -2.56 -22.36
CA THR A 145 3.39 -2.09 -23.66
C THR A 145 3.84 -0.68 -24.02
N GLN A 146 4.16 0.17 -23.02
CA GLN A 146 4.55 1.55 -23.24
C GLN A 146 5.99 1.72 -23.78
N TYR A 147 6.86 0.71 -23.64
CA TYR A 147 8.29 0.86 -23.95
C TYR A 147 8.99 -0.38 -24.54
N ALA A 148 8.33 -1.54 -24.64
CA ALA A 148 8.92 -2.77 -25.17
C ALA A 148 8.81 -2.89 -26.71
N HIS A 149 9.66 -2.17 -27.45
CA HIS A 149 9.81 -2.33 -28.90
C HIS A 149 11.12 -3.05 -29.24
N PHE A 150 11.03 -4.18 -29.95
CA PHE A 150 12.19 -4.99 -30.32
C PHE A 150 12.93 -4.43 -31.54
N THR A 151 14.25 -4.48 -31.51
CA THR A 151 15.11 -4.05 -32.62
C THR A 151 15.04 -5.05 -33.79
N PRO A 152 14.90 -4.61 -35.05
CA PRO A 152 14.99 -5.46 -36.23
C PRO A 152 16.32 -6.19 -36.32
N GLU A 153 16.27 -7.42 -36.81
CA GLU A 153 17.42 -8.32 -36.90
C GLU A 153 18.55 -7.75 -37.78
N THR A 154 18.20 -6.99 -38.81
CA THR A 154 19.14 -6.39 -39.76
C THR A 154 19.99 -5.30 -39.12
N ILE A 155 19.39 -4.49 -38.23
CA ILE A 155 20.09 -3.49 -37.42
C ILE A 155 21.02 -4.18 -36.42
N VAL A 156 20.54 -5.22 -35.73
CA VAL A 156 21.34 -5.99 -34.75
C VAL A 156 22.58 -6.59 -35.42
N ARG A 157 22.43 -7.22 -36.59
CA ARG A 157 23.54 -7.79 -37.38
C ARG A 157 24.54 -6.71 -37.81
N ALA A 158 24.06 -5.56 -38.28
CA ALA A 158 24.93 -4.45 -38.69
C ALA A 158 25.78 -3.89 -37.54
N LEU A 159 25.23 -3.83 -36.32
CA LEU A 159 25.98 -3.44 -35.12
C LEU A 159 27.05 -4.46 -34.74
N TRP A 160 26.74 -5.76 -34.80
CA TRP A 160 27.74 -6.82 -34.59
C TRP A 160 28.87 -6.77 -35.62
N ASP A 161 28.55 -6.58 -36.91
CA ASP A 161 29.55 -6.43 -37.97
C ASP A 161 30.44 -5.20 -37.73
N THR A 162 29.87 -4.12 -37.22
CA THR A 162 30.62 -2.90 -36.85
C THR A 162 31.58 -3.17 -35.68
N ALA A 163 31.12 -3.87 -34.63
CA ALA A 163 31.97 -4.28 -33.51
C ALA A 163 33.14 -5.16 -33.98
N LEU A 164 32.89 -6.12 -34.87
CA LEU A 164 33.93 -6.98 -35.47
C LEU A 164 34.95 -6.17 -36.29
N ARG A 165 34.49 -5.22 -37.12
CA ARG A 165 35.37 -4.33 -37.91
C ARG A 165 36.25 -3.44 -37.03
N MET A 166 35.71 -2.98 -35.91
CA MET A 166 36.46 -2.26 -34.86
C MET A 166 37.42 -3.17 -34.07
N GLY A 167 37.44 -4.47 -34.35
CA GLY A 167 38.39 -5.42 -33.77
C GLY A 167 37.92 -6.11 -32.48
N PHE A 168 36.61 -6.12 -32.19
CA PHE A 168 36.07 -6.89 -31.07
C PHE A 168 36.32 -8.39 -31.29
N ARG A 169 36.95 -9.06 -30.32
CA ARG A 169 37.33 -10.49 -30.40
C ARG A 169 36.74 -11.36 -29.29
N GLY A 170 35.85 -10.79 -28.47
CA GLY A 170 35.29 -11.39 -27.26
C GLY A 170 35.55 -10.55 -26.01
N GLY A 171 34.87 -10.87 -24.91
CA GLY A 171 34.90 -10.12 -23.67
C GLY A 171 33.55 -10.10 -22.94
N SER A 172 33.43 -9.23 -21.95
CA SER A 172 32.21 -8.98 -21.19
C SER A 172 31.30 -7.97 -21.91
N VAL A 173 30.04 -8.33 -22.09
CA VAL A 173 29.06 -7.52 -22.84
C VAL A 173 27.87 -7.18 -21.94
N LEU A 174 27.49 -5.90 -21.90
CA LEU A 174 26.30 -5.42 -21.21
C LEU A 174 25.19 -5.13 -22.23
N GLU A 175 23.99 -5.66 -22.01
CA GLU A 175 22.80 -5.32 -22.78
C GLU A 175 21.74 -4.69 -21.84
N PRO A 176 21.55 -3.36 -21.90
CA PRO A 176 20.59 -2.66 -21.06
C PRO A 176 19.17 -2.77 -21.67
N GLY A 177 18.23 -3.37 -20.95
CA GLY A 177 16.88 -3.65 -21.49
C GLY A 177 16.92 -4.75 -22.55
N CYS A 178 17.43 -5.94 -22.20
CA CYS A 178 17.75 -6.98 -23.18
C CYS A 178 16.52 -7.63 -23.85
N GLY A 179 15.31 -7.43 -23.33
CA GLY A 179 14.13 -8.12 -23.80
C GLY A 179 14.33 -9.64 -23.77
N SER A 180 13.80 -10.34 -24.77
CA SER A 180 14.05 -11.76 -25.01
C SER A 180 15.45 -12.07 -25.56
N GLY A 181 16.38 -11.10 -25.59
CA GLY A 181 17.82 -11.27 -25.85
C GLY A 181 18.23 -11.35 -27.31
N LEU A 182 17.62 -10.58 -28.21
CA LEU A 182 17.92 -10.67 -29.65
C LEU A 182 19.40 -10.36 -29.99
N PHE A 183 20.03 -9.40 -29.30
CA PHE A 183 21.46 -9.12 -29.48
C PHE A 183 22.33 -10.31 -29.06
N ILE A 184 21.92 -11.06 -28.03
CA ILE A 184 22.55 -12.31 -27.59
C ILE A 184 22.35 -13.42 -28.64
N ALA A 185 21.15 -13.53 -29.20
CA ALA A 185 20.79 -14.53 -30.22
C ALA A 185 21.59 -14.35 -31.51
N ALA A 186 21.76 -13.11 -31.96
CA ALA A 186 22.37 -12.75 -33.25
C ALA A 186 23.90 -12.63 -33.19
N ARG A 187 24.53 -13.08 -32.10
CA ARG A 187 25.99 -13.05 -31.94
C ARG A 187 26.71 -13.75 -33.12
N PRO A 188 27.81 -13.16 -33.63
CA PRO A 188 28.62 -13.77 -34.69
C PRO A 188 29.23 -15.13 -34.31
N GLU A 189 29.33 -16.05 -35.28
CA GLU A 189 29.84 -17.41 -35.08
C GLU A 189 31.26 -17.47 -34.50
N ASN A 190 32.11 -16.57 -34.97
CA ASN A 190 33.51 -16.47 -34.56
C ASN A 190 33.68 -15.95 -33.12
N LEU A 191 32.60 -15.48 -32.49
CA LEU A 191 32.56 -15.05 -31.10
C LEU A 191 31.84 -16.06 -30.18
N GLU A 192 31.41 -17.21 -30.72
CA GLU A 192 30.76 -18.27 -29.94
C GLU A 192 31.66 -18.77 -28.81
N GLY A 193 31.12 -18.85 -27.60
CA GLY A 193 31.89 -19.19 -26.40
C GLY A 193 32.98 -18.18 -26.04
N ARG A 194 33.01 -16.99 -26.68
CA ARG A 194 33.99 -15.92 -26.41
C ARG A 194 33.43 -14.67 -25.76
N ILE A 195 32.12 -14.65 -25.53
CA ILE A 195 31.39 -13.52 -24.95
C ILE A 195 30.71 -13.96 -23.67
N ALA A 196 30.73 -13.11 -22.65
CA ALA A 196 29.90 -13.24 -21.46
C ALA A 196 28.92 -12.06 -21.37
N PHE A 197 27.63 -12.34 -21.59
CA PHE A 197 26.57 -11.34 -21.53
C PHE A 197 26.04 -11.13 -20.11
N THR A 198 25.81 -9.87 -19.78
CA THR A 198 24.93 -9.44 -18.69
C THR A 198 23.74 -8.72 -19.30
N GLY A 199 22.58 -9.38 -19.31
CA GLY A 199 21.32 -8.82 -19.77
C GLY A 199 20.49 -8.36 -18.58
N ILE A 200 19.96 -7.14 -18.62
CA ILE A 200 19.07 -6.64 -17.58
C ILE A 200 17.73 -6.33 -18.23
N GLU A 201 16.67 -6.96 -17.75
CA GLU A 201 15.30 -6.80 -18.21
C GLU A 201 14.39 -6.50 -17.02
N ASN A 202 13.49 -5.52 -17.16
CA ASN A 202 12.59 -5.10 -16.10
C ASN A 202 11.30 -5.94 -16.08
N ASP A 203 10.84 -6.43 -17.24
CA ASP A 203 9.66 -7.29 -17.31
C ASP A 203 9.97 -8.74 -16.85
N PRO A 204 9.34 -9.25 -15.77
CA PRO A 204 9.69 -10.55 -15.21
C PRO A 204 9.45 -11.72 -16.16
N ILE A 205 8.40 -11.68 -16.99
CA ILE A 205 8.10 -12.73 -17.97
C ILE A 205 9.18 -12.74 -19.06
N THR A 206 9.48 -11.58 -19.62
CA THR A 206 10.50 -11.44 -20.67
C THR A 206 11.87 -11.87 -20.17
N ALA A 207 12.23 -11.51 -18.93
CA ALA A 207 13.48 -11.95 -18.29
C ALA A 207 13.53 -13.48 -18.08
N ARG A 208 12.41 -14.11 -17.70
CA ARG A 208 12.30 -15.57 -17.58
C ARG A 208 12.44 -16.28 -18.93
N ILE A 209 11.81 -15.75 -19.99
CA ILE A 209 11.97 -16.24 -21.36
C ILE A 209 13.45 -16.14 -21.78
N ALA A 210 14.08 -14.98 -21.58
CA ALA A 210 15.51 -14.80 -21.87
C ALA A 210 16.40 -15.78 -21.08
N ARG A 211 16.09 -16.09 -19.82
CA ARG A 211 16.82 -17.11 -19.04
C ARG A 211 16.72 -18.51 -19.63
N LYS A 212 15.54 -18.91 -20.15
CA LYS A 212 15.36 -20.21 -20.83
C LYS A 212 16.04 -20.25 -22.20
N LEU A 213 16.17 -19.10 -22.88
CA LEU A 213 16.91 -18.98 -24.14
C LEU A 213 18.43 -18.97 -23.93
N TYR A 214 18.94 -18.33 -22.87
CA TYR A 214 20.38 -18.14 -22.64
C TYR A 214 20.82 -18.61 -21.24
N PRO A 215 20.70 -19.90 -20.91
CA PRO A 215 20.99 -20.43 -19.59
C PRO A 215 22.45 -20.27 -19.15
N ASN A 216 23.40 -20.08 -20.08
CA ASN A 216 24.81 -19.85 -19.75
C ASN A 216 25.17 -18.35 -19.62
N GLN A 217 24.22 -17.43 -19.84
CA GLN A 217 24.41 -15.99 -19.71
C GLN A 217 23.82 -15.47 -18.39
N TRP A 218 24.19 -14.25 -17.98
CA TRP A 218 23.64 -13.67 -16.75
C TRP A 218 22.49 -12.72 -17.06
N ILE A 219 21.26 -13.27 -17.04
CA ILE A 219 20.02 -12.51 -17.26
C ILE A 219 19.37 -12.15 -15.93
N ARG A 220 19.19 -10.86 -15.68
CA ARG A 220 18.68 -10.30 -14.41
C ARG A 220 17.32 -9.65 -14.63
N SER A 221 16.37 -9.99 -13.76
CA SER A 221 15.02 -9.42 -13.74
C SER A 221 14.99 -8.22 -12.78
N GLU A 222 15.47 -7.06 -13.21
CA GLU A 222 15.68 -5.87 -12.37
C GLU A 222 15.48 -4.59 -13.19
N ASP A 223 15.12 -3.48 -12.53
CA ASP A 223 15.09 -2.16 -13.17
C ASP A 223 16.52 -1.66 -13.41
N PHE A 224 16.92 -1.47 -14.68
CA PHE A 224 18.24 -0.96 -15.04
C PHE A 224 18.56 0.42 -14.44
N THR A 225 17.56 1.22 -14.03
CA THR A 225 17.76 2.50 -13.32
C THR A 225 18.24 2.32 -11.88
N THR A 226 18.13 1.12 -11.30
CA THR A 226 18.59 0.83 -9.94
C THR A 226 19.58 -0.35 -9.87
N ALA A 227 19.64 -1.20 -10.90
CA ALA A 227 20.48 -2.39 -10.94
C ALA A 227 21.96 -2.10 -10.72
N LYS A 228 22.59 -2.79 -9.75
CA LYS A 228 24.04 -2.66 -9.52
C LYS A 228 24.80 -3.28 -10.68
N LEU A 229 25.48 -2.45 -11.47
CA LEU A 229 26.30 -2.88 -12.60
C LEU A 229 27.72 -3.13 -12.12
N ALA A 230 28.36 -4.18 -12.65
CA ALA A 230 29.80 -4.29 -12.55
C ALA A 230 30.47 -3.19 -13.38
N ALA A 231 31.65 -2.75 -12.97
CA ALA A 231 32.49 -1.90 -13.79
C ALA A 231 33.38 -2.75 -14.69
N GLY A 232 33.72 -2.22 -15.86
CA GLY A 232 34.77 -2.77 -16.72
C GLY A 232 34.29 -3.57 -17.93
N TYR A 233 33.05 -3.38 -18.39
CA TYR A 233 32.55 -4.03 -19.60
C TYR A 233 33.36 -3.65 -20.84
N ASP A 234 33.54 -4.60 -21.75
CA ASP A 234 34.26 -4.40 -23.01
C ASP A 234 33.40 -3.71 -24.06
N LEU A 235 32.13 -4.14 -24.14
CA LEU A 235 31.12 -3.64 -25.07
C LEU A 235 29.79 -3.49 -24.33
N THR A 236 29.12 -2.37 -24.54
CA THR A 236 27.68 -2.27 -24.27
C THR A 236 26.97 -2.20 -25.60
N ILE A 237 25.99 -3.04 -25.83
CA ILE A 237 25.20 -3.06 -27.06
C ILE A 237 23.72 -3.25 -26.73
N GLY A 238 22.82 -2.47 -27.33
CA GLY A 238 21.38 -2.66 -27.07
C GLY A 238 20.48 -1.52 -27.56
N ASN A 239 19.23 -1.56 -27.14
CA ASN A 239 18.18 -0.59 -27.49
C ASN A 239 17.53 -0.03 -26.22
N PRO A 240 18.05 1.08 -25.65
CA PRO A 240 17.45 1.73 -24.51
C PRO A 240 15.97 2.11 -24.73
N PRO A 241 15.09 2.00 -23.72
CA PRO A 241 13.65 2.22 -23.88
C PRO A 241 13.31 3.69 -24.15
N PHE A 242 12.55 3.96 -25.22
CA PHE A 242 12.20 5.32 -25.65
C PHE A 242 11.09 5.90 -24.77
N SER A 243 11.47 6.59 -23.70
CA SER A 243 10.54 7.26 -22.79
C SER A 243 11.03 8.65 -22.39
N ASN A 244 10.07 9.58 -22.25
CA ASN A 244 10.29 10.90 -21.65
C ASN A 244 10.22 10.88 -20.11
N ARG A 245 9.98 9.71 -19.49
CA ARG A 245 10.06 9.53 -18.04
C ARG A 245 11.43 10.00 -17.56
N THR A 246 11.43 10.84 -16.53
CA THR A 246 12.66 11.38 -15.95
C THR A 246 13.13 10.49 -14.80
N VAL A 247 14.42 10.11 -14.79
CA VAL A 247 15.04 9.39 -13.67
C VAL A 247 15.62 10.39 -12.67
N ARG A 248 15.06 10.43 -11.45
CA ARG A 248 15.49 11.32 -10.37
C ARG A 248 16.02 10.53 -9.18
N GLY A 249 17.06 11.03 -8.53
CA GLY A 249 17.64 10.44 -7.33
C GLY A 249 18.61 11.38 -6.61
N PRO A 250 18.96 11.11 -5.35
CA PRO A 250 19.78 12.00 -4.55
C PRO A 250 21.27 12.00 -4.93
N GLU A 251 21.75 10.96 -5.63
CA GLU A 251 23.17 10.72 -5.90
C GLU A 251 23.42 10.29 -7.37
N GLY A 252 24.68 10.41 -7.82
CA GLY A 252 25.14 9.98 -9.15
C GLY A 252 24.41 10.64 -10.33
N LEU A 253 24.29 9.91 -11.44
CA LEU A 253 23.58 10.34 -12.65
C LEU A 253 22.11 10.69 -12.38
N ALA A 254 21.49 10.12 -11.35
CA ALA A 254 20.06 10.32 -11.05
C ALA A 254 19.78 11.73 -10.53
N ARG A 255 20.78 12.45 -10.00
CA ARG A 255 20.66 13.86 -9.61
C ARG A 255 20.43 14.79 -10.80
N LEU A 256 20.83 14.37 -12.01
CA LEU A 256 20.74 15.17 -13.22
C LEU A 256 19.33 15.20 -13.82
N GLY A 257 18.43 14.32 -13.40
CA GLY A 257 17.07 14.28 -13.94
C GLY A 257 17.05 13.99 -15.44
N LEU A 258 17.85 13.00 -15.90
CA LEU A 258 17.90 12.62 -17.32
C LEU A 258 16.61 11.88 -17.73
N SER A 259 16.28 11.94 -19.02
CA SER A 259 15.24 11.07 -19.59
C SER A 259 15.68 9.59 -19.49
N LEU A 260 14.72 8.65 -19.51
CA LEU A 260 15.01 7.24 -19.29
C LEU A 260 16.08 6.68 -20.25
N HIS A 261 15.94 6.97 -21.55
CA HIS A 261 16.88 6.51 -22.57
C HIS A 261 18.26 7.20 -22.44
N ASP A 262 18.30 8.50 -22.17
CA ASP A 262 19.57 9.21 -21.94
C ASP A 262 20.30 8.70 -20.69
N TYR A 263 19.55 8.39 -19.62
CA TYR A 263 20.08 7.79 -18.40
C TYR A 263 20.68 6.40 -18.68
N PHE A 264 19.99 5.57 -19.45
CA PHE A 264 20.48 4.24 -19.84
C PHE A 264 21.79 4.34 -20.62
N ILE A 265 21.89 5.27 -21.56
CA ILE A 265 23.11 5.50 -22.35
C ILE A 265 24.25 5.98 -21.44
N ALA A 266 24.03 7.02 -20.64
CA ALA A 266 25.05 7.58 -19.76
C ALA A 266 25.58 6.57 -18.74
N ARG A 267 24.68 5.82 -18.09
CA ARG A 267 25.04 4.76 -17.13
C ARG A 267 25.79 3.61 -17.78
N SER A 268 25.38 3.24 -18.99
CA SER A 268 26.05 2.18 -19.73
C SER A 268 27.47 2.57 -20.16
N VAL A 269 27.67 3.84 -20.54
CA VAL A 269 29.00 4.40 -20.82
C VAL A 269 29.84 4.45 -19.54
N GLU A 270 29.24 4.81 -18.39
CA GLU A 270 29.91 4.78 -17.09
C GLU A 270 30.41 3.38 -16.72
N ALA A 271 29.66 2.33 -17.07
CA ALA A 271 30.01 0.93 -16.76
C ALA A 271 31.13 0.32 -17.62
N LEU A 272 31.46 0.91 -18.77
CA LEU A 272 32.53 0.41 -19.66
C LEU A 272 33.92 0.52 -19.02
N ARG A 273 34.88 -0.31 -19.44
CA ARG A 273 36.31 -0.07 -19.18
C ARG A 273 36.84 1.06 -20.07
N PRO A 274 37.93 1.76 -19.67
CA PRO A 274 38.62 2.69 -20.57
C PRO A 274 38.98 2.01 -21.91
N GLY A 275 38.63 2.66 -23.03
CA GLY A 275 38.76 2.10 -24.38
C GLY A 275 37.64 1.16 -24.83
N GLY A 276 36.70 0.79 -23.94
CA GLY A 276 35.50 0.04 -24.30
C GLY A 276 34.54 0.85 -25.19
N VAL A 277 33.64 0.17 -25.89
CA VAL A 277 32.74 0.78 -26.87
C VAL A 277 31.27 0.57 -26.47
N ALA A 278 30.44 1.59 -26.64
CA ALA A 278 28.99 1.51 -26.49
C ALA A 278 28.31 1.67 -27.86
N MET A 279 27.35 0.82 -28.19
CA MET A 279 26.58 0.86 -29.43
C MET A 279 25.09 0.80 -29.11
N PHE A 280 24.34 1.86 -29.41
CA PHE A 280 22.92 1.94 -29.06
C PHE A 280 22.05 2.23 -30.28
N VAL A 281 20.88 1.61 -30.31
CA VAL A 281 19.73 2.11 -31.08
C VAL A 281 18.92 2.98 -30.12
N THR A 282 18.78 4.27 -30.41
CA THR A 282 18.06 5.22 -29.55
C THR A 282 17.14 6.12 -30.36
N SER A 283 16.30 6.89 -29.67
CA SER A 283 15.50 7.94 -30.28
C SER A 283 16.39 9.11 -30.74
N ARG A 284 15.97 9.80 -31.81
CA ARG A 284 16.60 11.05 -32.27
C ARG A 284 16.80 12.11 -31.19
N TYR A 285 15.98 12.08 -30.14
CA TYR A 285 16.03 13.09 -29.08
C TYR A 285 17.35 13.09 -28.30
N THR A 286 18.08 11.97 -28.20
CA THR A 286 19.41 11.97 -27.52
C THR A 286 20.36 13.01 -28.15
N LEU A 287 20.38 13.11 -29.48
CA LEU A 287 21.24 14.06 -30.20
C LEU A 287 20.54 15.39 -30.51
N ASP A 288 19.23 15.40 -30.79
CA ASP A 288 18.52 16.61 -31.25
C ASP A 288 17.96 17.50 -30.12
N LYS A 289 17.85 16.99 -28.89
CA LYS A 289 17.23 17.75 -27.79
C LYS A 289 17.99 19.05 -27.50
N THR A 290 17.29 20.17 -27.32
CA THR A 290 17.92 21.47 -27.02
C THR A 290 18.67 21.48 -25.69
N ASP A 291 18.15 20.76 -24.70
CA ASP A 291 18.84 20.51 -23.43
C ASP A 291 20.03 19.57 -23.65
N SER A 292 21.24 20.09 -23.44
CA SER A 292 22.51 19.37 -23.67
C SER A 292 23.03 18.62 -22.45
N THR A 293 22.28 18.57 -21.33
CA THR A 293 22.75 17.97 -20.06
C THR A 293 23.24 16.53 -20.26
N ALA A 294 22.44 15.67 -20.89
CA ALA A 294 22.82 14.28 -21.16
C ALA A 294 24.08 14.18 -22.04
N ARG A 295 24.13 14.96 -23.13
CA ARG A 295 25.25 14.97 -24.08
C ARG A 295 26.56 15.40 -23.41
N ARG A 296 26.52 16.45 -22.59
CA ARG A 296 27.68 16.94 -21.84
C ARG A 296 28.17 15.91 -20.83
N THR A 297 27.26 15.30 -20.07
CA THR A 297 27.63 14.23 -19.12
C THR A 297 28.26 13.02 -19.82
N ILE A 298 27.74 12.62 -20.98
CA ILE A 298 28.35 11.52 -21.77
C ILE A 298 29.74 11.95 -22.30
N ALA A 299 29.87 13.17 -22.82
CA ALA A 299 31.13 13.71 -23.35
C ALA A 299 32.24 13.78 -22.28
N GLU A 300 31.89 14.01 -21.00
CA GLU A 300 32.84 13.94 -19.88
C GLU A 300 33.51 12.56 -19.72
N MET A 301 32.88 11.49 -20.21
CA MET A 301 33.35 10.11 -20.05
C MET A 301 33.81 9.46 -21.37
N ALA A 302 33.23 9.85 -22.51
CA ALA A 302 33.39 9.15 -23.78
C ALA A 302 33.37 10.09 -24.99
N ASP A 303 34.00 9.65 -26.08
CA ASP A 303 33.93 10.30 -27.38
C ASP A 303 32.79 9.71 -28.22
N LEU A 304 32.01 10.54 -28.92
CA LEU A 304 31.11 10.07 -29.97
C LEU A 304 31.96 9.68 -31.19
N VAL A 305 32.09 8.37 -31.43
CA VAL A 305 32.83 7.83 -32.58
C VAL A 305 32.06 8.08 -33.87
N GLY A 306 30.73 7.99 -33.80
CA GLY A 306 29.83 8.39 -34.86
C GLY A 306 28.38 8.05 -34.56
N ALA A 307 27.49 8.57 -35.40
CA ALA A 307 26.05 8.32 -35.34
C ALA A 307 25.49 8.14 -36.75
N VAL A 308 24.44 7.33 -36.89
CA VAL A 308 23.66 7.16 -38.14
C VAL A 308 22.20 7.41 -37.85
N ARG A 309 21.53 8.27 -38.62
CA ARG A 309 20.09 8.50 -38.52
C ARG A 309 19.34 7.70 -39.57
N LEU A 310 18.35 6.92 -39.14
CA LEU A 310 17.53 6.09 -40.03
C LEU A 310 16.13 6.70 -40.24
N PRO A 311 15.51 6.47 -41.42
CA PRO A 311 14.18 6.96 -41.70
C PRO A 311 13.09 6.44 -40.76
N ALA A 312 12.05 7.25 -40.56
CA ALA A 312 10.82 6.82 -39.90
C ALA A 312 10.20 5.64 -40.67
N GLY A 313 9.79 4.60 -39.94
CA GLY A 313 9.24 3.36 -40.51
C GLY A 313 10.23 2.20 -40.64
N THR A 314 11.52 2.41 -40.36
CA THR A 314 12.52 1.33 -40.33
C THR A 314 12.17 0.23 -39.32
N MET A 315 11.45 0.58 -38.23
CA MET A 315 11.02 -0.35 -37.17
C MET A 315 9.59 -0.89 -37.37
N ARG A 316 8.85 -0.46 -38.40
CA ARG A 316 7.39 -0.69 -38.54
C ARG A 316 7.03 -2.18 -38.59
N ASN A 317 7.71 -2.94 -39.44
CA ASN A 317 7.35 -4.33 -39.73
C ASN A 317 7.64 -5.31 -38.58
N GLU A 318 8.67 -5.05 -37.77
CA GLU A 318 9.05 -5.93 -36.65
C GLU A 318 8.60 -5.39 -35.28
N ALA A 319 8.64 -4.08 -35.06
CA ALA A 319 8.39 -3.46 -33.76
C ALA A 319 7.09 -2.62 -33.67
N GLY A 320 6.40 -2.40 -34.80
CA GLY A 320 5.09 -1.76 -34.85
C GLY A 320 5.11 -0.25 -34.55
N THR A 321 6.23 0.43 -34.79
CA THR A 321 6.41 1.86 -34.50
C THR A 321 7.10 2.61 -35.63
N ASP A 322 6.70 3.87 -35.83
CA ASP A 322 7.15 4.78 -36.90
C ASP A 322 8.03 5.92 -36.38
N VAL A 323 8.89 5.61 -35.42
CA VAL A 323 9.83 6.59 -34.86
C VAL A 323 11.08 6.73 -35.73
N VAL A 324 11.65 7.94 -35.74
CA VAL A 324 13.02 8.18 -36.21
C VAL A 324 13.99 7.68 -35.15
N ILE A 325 14.91 6.82 -35.57
CA ILE A 325 15.92 6.23 -34.69
C ILE A 325 17.33 6.63 -35.12
N ASP A 326 18.19 6.80 -34.13
CA ASP A 326 19.61 7.03 -34.31
C ASP A 326 20.38 5.81 -33.79
N VAL A 327 21.40 5.39 -34.54
CA VAL A 327 22.41 4.44 -34.08
C VAL A 327 23.60 5.23 -33.59
N LEU A 328 23.95 5.12 -32.31
CA LEU A 328 25.06 5.86 -31.69
C LEU A 328 26.20 4.92 -31.31
N VAL A 329 27.44 5.34 -31.62
CA VAL A 329 28.66 4.61 -31.23
C VAL A 329 29.55 5.52 -30.39
N PHE A 330 29.81 5.12 -29.15
CA PHE A 330 30.66 5.83 -28.21
C PHE A 330 31.91 5.01 -27.86
N ARG A 331 33.03 5.67 -27.62
CA ARG A 331 34.25 5.06 -27.07
C ARG A 331 34.55 5.70 -25.72
N LYS A 332 34.60 4.90 -24.65
CA LYS A 332 34.99 5.41 -23.33
C LYS A 332 36.45 5.87 -23.37
N ARG A 333 36.72 7.10 -22.94
CA ARG A 333 38.07 7.68 -23.01
C ARG A 333 39.06 6.94 -22.10
N GLY A 334 40.29 6.82 -22.58
CA GLY A 334 41.43 6.36 -21.80
C GLY A 334 41.82 7.38 -20.73
N ILE A 335 42.55 6.93 -19.69
CA ILE A 335 43.14 7.84 -18.72
C ILE A 335 44.20 8.69 -19.45
N GLY A 336 43.95 10.00 -19.58
CA GLY A 336 44.83 10.95 -20.25
C GLY A 336 44.47 11.24 -21.71
N ASP A 337 43.42 10.62 -22.27
CA ASP A 337 42.91 10.96 -23.60
C ASP A 337 42.31 12.38 -23.61
N LEU A 338 42.70 13.21 -24.57
CA LEU A 338 42.05 14.49 -24.83
C LEU A 338 40.64 14.25 -25.41
N PRO A 339 39.65 15.12 -25.11
CA PRO A 339 38.33 15.04 -25.73
C PRO A 339 38.42 15.07 -27.26
N GLY A 340 37.59 14.25 -27.92
CA GLY A 340 37.44 14.27 -29.38
C GLY A 340 36.62 15.46 -29.91
N ASP A 341 35.98 15.26 -31.06
CA ASP A 341 35.07 16.24 -31.67
C ASP A 341 33.82 16.42 -30.77
N GLU A 342 33.62 17.64 -30.25
CA GLU A 342 32.50 17.99 -29.36
C GLU A 342 31.36 18.72 -30.10
N ASN A 343 31.42 18.90 -31.43
CA ASN A 343 30.39 19.63 -32.18
C ASN A 343 28.98 19.01 -32.00
N TRP A 344 28.89 17.70 -31.76
CA TRP A 344 27.63 16.99 -31.50
C TRP A 344 26.91 17.40 -30.21
N LEU A 345 27.57 18.15 -29.31
CA LEU A 345 26.95 18.72 -28.11
C LEU A 345 25.90 19.80 -28.46
N GLU A 346 26.11 20.47 -29.59
CA GLU A 346 25.28 21.57 -30.07
C GLU A 346 24.25 21.10 -31.11
N THR A 347 23.22 21.92 -31.30
CA THR A 347 22.18 21.75 -32.32
C THR A 347 22.23 22.93 -33.29
N GLY A 348 21.80 22.72 -34.53
CA GLY A 348 21.68 23.80 -35.52
C GLY A 348 20.41 23.69 -36.34
N GLU A 349 20.10 24.75 -37.07
CA GLU A 349 18.96 24.82 -37.98
C GLU A 349 19.26 24.14 -39.31
N VAL A 350 18.32 23.34 -39.81
CA VAL A 350 18.37 22.74 -41.15
C VAL A 350 18.02 23.83 -42.18
N PRO A 351 18.93 24.20 -43.10
CA PRO A 351 18.66 25.26 -44.08
C PRO A 351 17.43 24.96 -44.95
N GLY A 352 16.57 25.96 -45.15
CA GLY A 352 15.40 25.85 -46.05
C GLY A 352 14.24 24.99 -45.51
N SER A 353 14.28 24.59 -44.24
CA SER A 353 13.28 23.70 -43.62
C SER A 353 12.05 24.42 -43.02
N ASN A 354 12.02 25.75 -43.02
CA ASN A 354 10.90 26.50 -42.43
C ASN A 354 9.66 26.42 -43.34
N GLN A 355 8.65 25.67 -42.90
CA GLN A 355 7.36 25.50 -43.58
C GLN A 355 6.21 26.20 -42.83
N GLY A 356 6.50 27.22 -42.02
CA GLY A 356 5.52 27.96 -41.22
C GLY A 356 5.53 27.63 -39.72
N ASN A 357 6.33 26.65 -39.29
CA ASN A 357 6.49 26.24 -37.88
C ASN A 357 7.88 26.57 -37.30
N GLY A 358 8.65 27.41 -37.98
CA GLY A 358 10.08 27.64 -37.69
C GLY A 358 10.99 26.66 -38.45
N PRO A 359 12.33 26.85 -38.44
CA PRO A 359 13.27 25.90 -39.01
C PRO A 359 13.38 24.64 -38.16
N LEU A 360 13.60 23.49 -38.79
CA LEU A 360 13.93 22.23 -38.11
C LEU A 360 15.28 22.38 -37.40
N VAL A 361 15.35 21.96 -36.14
CA VAL A 361 16.58 21.97 -35.33
C VAL A 361 17.02 20.53 -35.08
N ILE A 362 18.26 20.20 -35.46
CA ILE A 362 18.86 18.87 -35.28
C ILE A 362 20.27 18.98 -34.72
N SER A 363 20.86 17.87 -34.27
CA SER A 363 22.26 17.83 -33.85
C SER A 363 23.20 18.35 -34.92
N ARG A 364 24.18 19.17 -34.52
CA ARG A 364 25.21 19.67 -35.41
C ARG A 364 26.01 18.55 -36.07
N TYR A 365 26.13 17.39 -35.41
CA TYR A 365 26.73 16.19 -35.99
C TYR A 365 26.08 15.82 -37.34
N PHE A 366 24.75 15.76 -37.42
CA PHE A 366 24.03 15.37 -38.63
C PHE A 366 23.98 16.48 -39.68
N LEU A 367 24.06 17.76 -39.26
CA LEU A 367 24.21 18.88 -40.20
C LEU A 367 25.56 18.87 -40.91
N ASP A 368 26.62 18.61 -40.16
CA ASP A 368 27.99 18.64 -40.69
C ASP A 368 28.34 17.32 -41.40
N ARG A 369 27.58 16.24 -41.16
CA ARG A 369 27.75 14.90 -41.77
C ARG A 369 26.44 14.40 -42.41
N PRO A 370 25.93 15.04 -43.48
CA PRO A 370 24.69 14.64 -44.14
C PRO A 370 24.73 13.20 -44.70
N GLU A 371 25.92 12.67 -45.01
CA GLU A 371 26.12 11.28 -45.44
C GLU A 371 25.80 10.24 -44.35
N GLN A 372 25.67 10.66 -43.10
CA GLN A 372 25.25 9.83 -41.96
C GLN A 372 23.72 9.87 -41.71
N VAL A 373 22.98 10.59 -42.55
CA VAL A 373 21.51 10.61 -42.53
C VAL A 373 21.02 9.75 -43.69
N ALA A 374 20.43 8.59 -43.39
CA ALA A 374 19.94 7.63 -44.38
C ALA A 374 18.58 8.04 -45.01
N GLY A 375 18.28 9.33 -45.07
CA GLY A 375 17.01 9.86 -45.56
C GLY A 375 17.02 11.38 -45.70
N ARG A 376 15.83 11.99 -45.81
CA ARG A 376 15.68 13.45 -45.95
C ARG A 376 15.03 14.06 -44.72
N HIS A 377 15.55 15.19 -44.26
CA HIS A 377 14.93 15.95 -43.16
C HIS A 377 13.61 16.55 -43.62
N GLY A 378 12.52 16.29 -42.89
CA GLY A 378 11.19 16.76 -43.23
C GLY A 378 10.34 17.08 -42.01
N TRP A 379 9.25 17.80 -42.22
CA TRP A 379 8.19 17.96 -41.23
C TRP A 379 7.16 16.84 -41.37
N THR A 380 6.68 16.33 -40.25
CA THR A 380 5.51 15.46 -40.15
C THR A 380 4.53 16.04 -39.13
N THR A 381 3.32 15.49 -39.06
CA THR A 381 2.34 15.87 -38.05
C THR A 381 2.12 14.70 -37.10
N THR A 382 2.30 14.95 -35.81
CA THR A 382 2.00 14.00 -34.73
C THR A 382 0.73 14.43 -33.99
N GLN A 383 0.26 13.60 -33.05
CA GLN A 383 -0.86 13.96 -32.16
C GLN A 383 -0.60 15.21 -31.28
N PHE A 384 0.65 15.67 -31.19
CA PHE A 384 1.07 16.86 -30.45
C PHE A 384 1.40 18.06 -31.35
N GLY A 385 1.11 17.95 -32.66
CA GLY A 385 1.38 18.97 -33.66
C GLY A 385 2.55 18.64 -34.60
N PRO A 386 3.06 19.64 -35.34
CA PRO A 386 4.19 19.46 -36.26
C PRO A 386 5.45 18.99 -35.53
N ASP A 387 6.11 17.96 -36.04
CA ASP A 387 7.40 17.45 -35.54
C ASP A 387 8.30 17.09 -36.72
N TYR A 388 9.56 16.78 -36.45
CA TYR A 388 10.53 16.33 -37.44
C TYR A 388 10.38 14.84 -37.76
N THR A 389 10.60 14.52 -39.02
CA THR A 389 10.78 13.17 -39.53
C THR A 389 12.05 13.06 -40.38
N CYS A 390 12.57 11.85 -40.49
CA CYS A 390 13.54 11.48 -41.51
C CYS A 390 12.80 10.64 -42.56
N GLU A 391 12.54 11.21 -43.73
CA GLU A 391 11.80 10.58 -44.81
C GLU A 391 12.69 9.58 -45.56
N ALA A 392 12.14 8.39 -45.82
CA ALA A 392 12.83 7.38 -46.61
C ALA A 392 12.92 7.82 -48.08
N PRO A 393 14.10 7.78 -48.71
CA PRO A 393 14.23 7.89 -50.16
C PRO A 393 13.46 6.77 -50.89
N ASP A 394 12.94 7.06 -52.08
CA ASP A 394 12.27 6.05 -52.91
C ASP A 394 13.17 4.84 -53.16
N GLY A 395 12.69 3.64 -52.81
CA GLY A 395 13.42 2.38 -53.00
C GLY A 395 14.57 2.12 -52.02
N LEU A 396 14.64 2.83 -50.88
CA LEU A 396 15.65 2.58 -49.86
C LEU A 396 15.57 1.13 -49.34
N ALA A 397 16.68 0.40 -49.46
CA ALA A 397 16.89 -0.89 -48.80
C ALA A 397 17.67 -0.65 -47.49
N PRO A 398 17.03 -0.70 -46.30
CA PRO A 398 17.71 -0.46 -45.03
C PRO A 398 18.92 -1.38 -44.81
N ASP A 399 18.84 -2.61 -45.35
CA ASP A 399 19.85 -3.66 -45.26
C ASP A 399 21.17 -3.34 -45.97
N THR A 400 21.18 -2.33 -46.86
CA THR A 400 22.41 -1.84 -47.52
C THR A 400 22.88 -0.50 -46.95
N VAL A 401 21.94 0.39 -46.66
CA VAL A 401 22.27 1.78 -46.29
C VAL A 401 22.88 1.89 -44.89
N LEU A 402 22.36 1.15 -43.91
CA LEU A 402 22.91 1.18 -42.55
C LEU A 402 24.36 0.61 -42.49
N PRO A 403 24.67 -0.57 -43.07
CA PRO A 403 26.04 -1.06 -43.12
C PRO A 403 27.03 -0.13 -43.82
N GLU A 404 26.62 0.56 -44.89
CA GLU A 404 27.47 1.53 -45.59
C GLU A 404 27.75 2.77 -44.75
N ALA A 405 26.74 3.30 -44.04
CA ALA A 405 26.91 4.43 -43.13
C ALA A 405 27.81 4.07 -41.93
N LEU A 406 27.58 2.90 -41.31
CA LEU A 406 28.40 2.38 -40.23
C LEU A 406 29.85 2.10 -40.67
N ALA A 407 30.08 1.71 -41.93
CA ALA A 407 31.45 1.52 -42.46
C ALA A 407 32.28 2.82 -42.50
N ARG A 408 31.64 3.99 -42.46
CA ARG A 408 32.31 5.29 -42.40
C ARG A 408 32.64 5.71 -40.96
N ILE A 409 32.13 5.00 -39.95
CA ILE A 409 32.33 5.32 -38.53
C ILE A 409 33.55 4.59 -37.97
N GLY A 410 34.42 5.33 -37.26
CA GLY A 410 35.44 4.76 -36.39
C GLY A 410 36.54 3.93 -37.08
N GLN A 411 36.97 4.32 -38.28
CA GLN A 411 38.05 3.64 -39.01
C GLN A 411 39.36 3.54 -38.22
N ASP A 412 39.59 4.45 -37.27
CA ASP A 412 40.78 4.51 -36.41
C ASP A 412 40.54 4.00 -34.98
N VAL A 413 39.29 3.66 -34.61
CA VAL A 413 38.96 3.12 -33.29
C VAL A 413 39.16 1.61 -33.28
N ARG A 414 39.92 1.12 -32.29
CA ARG A 414 40.15 -0.31 -32.08
C ARG A 414 39.78 -0.72 -30.67
N PHE A 415 39.12 -1.86 -30.54
CA PHE A 415 38.89 -2.48 -29.24
C PHE A 415 40.22 -2.79 -28.55
N PRO A 416 40.33 -2.57 -27.22
CA PRO A 416 41.46 -3.05 -26.45
C PRO A 416 41.54 -4.58 -26.47
N ALA A 417 42.71 -5.13 -26.15
CA ALA A 417 42.89 -6.59 -26.05
C ALA A 417 41.82 -7.19 -25.11
N PRO A 418 41.22 -8.36 -25.47
CA PRO A 418 40.16 -8.96 -24.67
C PRO A 418 40.63 -9.16 -23.23
N ALA A 419 39.85 -8.67 -22.26
CA ALA A 419 39.99 -9.15 -20.89
C ALA A 419 39.59 -10.64 -20.84
N GLU A 420 40.06 -11.39 -19.84
CA GLU A 420 39.59 -12.77 -19.64
C GLU A 420 38.05 -12.82 -19.64
N GLN A 421 37.49 -13.79 -20.36
CA GLN A 421 36.05 -14.02 -20.39
C GLN A 421 35.59 -14.41 -18.98
N ARG A 422 34.93 -13.48 -18.31
CA ARG A 422 34.30 -13.72 -17.03
C ARG A 422 32.86 -13.29 -17.16
N ILE A 423 31.93 -14.19 -16.85
CA ILE A 423 30.59 -13.76 -16.45
C ILE A 423 30.83 -12.91 -15.21
N VAL A 424 30.64 -11.60 -15.31
CA VAL A 424 30.94 -10.65 -14.24
C VAL A 424 29.81 -10.74 -13.22
N ARG A 425 29.74 -11.85 -12.50
CA ARG A 425 28.87 -11.99 -11.34
C ARG A 425 29.58 -11.32 -10.16
N PRO A 426 28.92 -10.44 -9.39
CA PRO A 426 29.44 -9.97 -8.11
C PRO A 426 29.90 -11.18 -7.28
N ALA A 427 31.03 -11.04 -6.59
CA ALA A 427 31.48 -12.08 -5.67
C ALA A 427 30.33 -12.38 -4.67
N GLY A 428 29.94 -13.66 -4.56
CA GLY A 428 28.85 -14.10 -3.69
C GLY A 428 27.46 -14.21 -4.32
N SER A 429 27.31 -14.19 -5.64
CA SER A 429 25.99 -14.24 -6.33
C SER A 429 25.05 -15.44 -6.07
N ASP A 430 25.46 -16.47 -5.32
CA ASP A 430 24.52 -17.49 -4.79
C ASP A 430 23.82 -17.03 -3.48
N VAL A 431 24.20 -15.84 -2.98
CA VAL A 431 23.65 -15.24 -1.76
C VAL A 431 22.62 -14.19 -2.15
N LEU A 432 21.35 -14.51 -1.91
CA LEU A 432 20.25 -13.58 -2.07
C LEU A 432 20.29 -12.56 -0.92
N VAL A 433 20.83 -11.38 -1.20
CA VAL A 433 20.89 -10.25 -0.27
C VAL A 433 19.64 -9.40 -0.43
N GLY A 434 18.94 -9.12 0.67
CA GLY A 434 17.80 -8.21 0.67
C GLY A 434 17.64 -7.53 2.01
N THR A 435 16.55 -6.80 2.21
CA THR A 435 16.26 -6.14 3.48
C THR A 435 15.45 -7.05 4.42
N ALA A 436 15.26 -6.62 5.67
CA ALA A 436 14.30 -7.27 6.55
C ALA A 436 12.85 -7.20 6.04
N ALA A 437 12.49 -6.11 5.35
CA ALA A 437 11.17 -5.93 4.77
C ALA A 437 10.91 -6.92 3.62
N ASP A 438 11.98 -7.35 2.91
CA ASP A 438 11.91 -8.34 1.83
C ASP A 438 12.02 -9.80 2.32
N GLY A 439 12.02 -10.04 3.63
CA GLY A 439 12.17 -11.39 4.18
C GLY A 439 13.53 -12.05 3.87
N ALA A 440 14.58 -11.28 3.57
CA ALA A 440 15.88 -11.84 3.21
C ALA A 440 16.64 -12.45 4.40
N LEU A 441 17.38 -13.54 4.14
CA LEU A 441 18.23 -14.22 5.15
C LEU A 441 19.54 -13.48 5.40
N LEU A 442 20.11 -12.84 4.37
CA LEU A 442 21.36 -12.10 4.44
C LEU A 442 21.09 -10.65 4.04
N LYS A 443 21.49 -9.73 4.92
CA LYS A 443 21.23 -8.29 4.84
C LYS A 443 22.53 -7.50 4.93
N GLU A 444 22.47 -6.19 4.73
CA GLU A 444 23.65 -5.33 4.86
C GLU A 444 24.31 -5.51 6.25
N GLY A 445 25.63 -5.70 6.28
CA GLY A 445 26.39 -6.00 7.50
C GLY A 445 26.37 -7.47 7.95
N SER A 446 25.51 -8.33 7.39
CA SER A 446 25.39 -9.74 7.82
C SER A 446 26.66 -10.54 7.56
N TYR A 447 27.15 -11.24 8.59
CA TYR A 447 28.22 -12.22 8.43
C TYR A 447 27.68 -13.56 7.91
N PHE A 448 28.45 -14.27 7.11
CA PHE A 448 28.14 -15.64 6.71
C PHE A 448 29.41 -16.41 6.35
N VAL A 449 29.31 -17.74 6.30
CA VAL A 449 30.45 -18.60 6.00
C VAL A 449 30.13 -19.45 4.78
N THR A 450 30.86 -19.22 3.68
CA THR A 450 30.72 -19.99 2.44
C THR A 450 32.04 -20.70 2.13
N ARG A 451 31.98 -22.01 1.91
CA ARG A 451 33.16 -22.88 1.64
C ARG A 451 34.29 -22.70 2.68
N GLY A 452 33.92 -22.47 3.95
CA GLY A 452 34.86 -22.29 5.06
C GLY A 452 35.51 -20.89 5.15
N VAL A 453 35.10 -19.94 4.33
CA VAL A 453 35.59 -18.56 4.34
C VAL A 453 34.55 -17.64 4.98
N LEU A 454 34.98 -16.84 5.96
CA LEU A 454 34.13 -15.83 6.59
C LEU A 454 33.98 -14.62 5.66
N GLN A 455 32.73 -14.28 5.35
CA GLN A 455 32.35 -13.17 4.51
C GLN A 455 31.36 -12.28 5.26
N GLN A 456 31.26 -11.02 4.85
CA GLN A 456 30.29 -10.06 5.34
C GLN A 456 29.64 -9.36 4.14
N ILE A 457 28.34 -9.10 4.24
CA ILE A 457 27.69 -8.25 3.25
C ILE A 457 28.10 -6.80 3.49
N ALA A 458 28.75 -6.19 2.51
CA ALA A 458 29.08 -4.78 2.48
C ALA A 458 28.70 -4.20 1.11
N ASP A 459 27.97 -3.09 1.11
CA ASP A 459 27.39 -2.45 -0.06
C ASP A 459 26.57 -3.43 -0.92
N GLY A 460 25.83 -4.33 -0.27
CA GLY A 460 25.03 -5.40 -0.87
C GLY A 460 25.82 -6.45 -1.65
N GLN A 461 27.12 -6.59 -1.40
CA GLN A 461 27.97 -7.64 -1.97
C GLN A 461 28.67 -8.45 -0.88
N ALA A 462 28.99 -9.69 -1.18
CA ALA A 462 29.78 -10.52 -0.28
C ALA A 462 31.27 -10.13 -0.31
N VAL A 463 31.72 -9.49 0.76
CA VAL A 463 33.14 -9.14 0.94
C VAL A 463 33.79 -10.13 1.90
N THR A 464 34.97 -10.63 1.54
CA THR A 464 35.73 -11.53 2.42
C THR A 464 36.28 -10.75 3.61
N VAL A 465 36.07 -11.25 4.83
CA VAL A 465 36.56 -10.58 6.04
C VAL A 465 38.05 -10.88 6.22
N PRO A 466 38.95 -9.88 6.15
CA PRO A 466 40.38 -10.11 6.31
C PRO A 466 40.71 -10.51 7.75
N ILE A 467 41.44 -11.62 7.92
CA ILE A 467 41.86 -12.16 9.21
C ILE A 467 43.37 -11.93 9.37
N ARG A 468 43.78 -11.28 10.46
CA ARG A 468 45.20 -11.06 10.77
C ARG A 468 45.97 -12.39 10.85
N LYS A 469 47.06 -12.50 10.08
CA LYS A 469 48.05 -13.59 10.17
C LYS A 469 49.43 -12.99 10.47
N GLY A 470 50.06 -13.43 11.56
CA GLY A 470 51.41 -12.97 11.93
C GLY A 470 51.47 -11.48 12.28
N GLU A 471 52.46 -10.75 11.74
CA GLU A 471 52.71 -9.32 12.00
C GLU A 471 51.83 -8.34 11.18
N GLN A 472 50.89 -8.84 10.38
CA GLN A 472 49.99 -7.99 9.59
C GLN A 472 49.09 -7.12 10.49
N LYS A 473 49.07 -5.81 10.22
CA LYS A 473 48.28 -4.81 10.98
C LYS A 473 46.82 -4.70 10.52
N GLU A 474 46.48 -5.20 9.33
CA GLU A 474 45.14 -5.09 8.74
C GLU A 474 44.27 -6.34 9.01
N GLY A 475 42.96 -6.13 9.23
CA GLY A 475 41.97 -7.19 9.45
C GLY A 475 41.60 -7.44 10.92
N ILE A 476 40.64 -8.35 11.14
CA ILE A 476 40.17 -8.75 12.48
C ILE A 476 41.09 -9.80 13.11
N PHE A 477 41.10 -9.86 14.45
CA PHE A 477 41.87 -10.88 15.17
C PHE A 477 41.32 -12.29 14.90
N GLN A 478 42.21 -13.29 14.84
CA GLN A 478 41.82 -14.69 14.62
C GLN A 478 40.81 -15.19 15.66
N LYS A 479 40.91 -14.72 16.91
CA LYS A 479 39.91 -15.00 17.98
C LYS A 479 38.53 -14.47 17.62
N HIS A 480 38.42 -13.24 17.10
CA HIS A 480 37.16 -12.61 16.72
C HIS A 480 36.52 -13.33 15.53
N ALA A 481 37.32 -13.69 14.52
CA ALA A 481 36.83 -14.45 13.37
C ALA A 481 36.19 -15.78 13.80
N ARG A 482 36.82 -16.51 14.74
CA ARG A 482 36.27 -17.77 15.27
C ARG A 482 34.98 -17.57 16.07
N ILE A 483 34.86 -16.48 16.83
CA ILE A 483 33.62 -16.13 17.56
C ILE A 483 32.50 -15.82 16.57
N ILE A 484 32.75 -14.95 15.57
CA ILE A 484 31.77 -14.60 14.52
C ILE A 484 31.29 -15.87 13.80
N SER A 485 32.21 -16.71 13.33
CA SER A 485 31.85 -17.97 12.64
C SER A 485 31.05 -18.94 13.52
N ALA A 486 31.17 -18.87 14.84
CA ALA A 486 30.41 -19.69 15.77
C ALA A 486 29.03 -19.09 16.13
N LEU A 487 28.86 -17.76 16.02
CA LEU A 487 27.57 -17.08 16.23
C LEU A 487 26.66 -17.13 14.99
N VAL A 488 27.22 -17.18 13.78
CA VAL A 488 26.46 -17.25 12.51
C VAL A 488 25.44 -18.42 12.51
N PRO A 489 25.80 -19.68 12.83
CA PRO A 489 24.84 -20.77 12.88
C PRO A 489 23.74 -20.60 13.94
N ILE A 490 24.04 -19.90 15.04
CA ILE A 490 23.06 -19.59 16.10
C ILE A 490 22.03 -18.60 15.56
N ARG A 491 22.50 -17.51 14.91
CA ARG A 491 21.64 -16.51 14.27
C ARG A 491 20.70 -17.15 13.26
N ASP A 492 21.26 -17.94 12.33
CA ASP A 492 20.52 -18.55 11.23
C ASP A 492 19.47 -19.53 11.76
N ALA A 493 19.83 -20.35 12.74
CA ALA A 493 18.88 -21.28 13.38
C ALA A 493 17.79 -20.53 14.16
N ALA A 494 18.11 -19.43 14.86
CA ALA A 494 17.12 -18.63 15.57
C ALA A 494 16.10 -18.00 14.60
N ARG A 495 16.55 -17.44 13.46
CA ARG A 495 15.68 -16.94 12.39
C ARG A 495 14.79 -18.04 11.82
N ALA A 496 15.36 -19.22 11.54
CA ALA A 496 14.61 -20.34 11.01
C ALA A 496 13.50 -20.79 11.95
N VAL A 497 13.77 -20.84 13.27
CA VAL A 497 12.74 -21.13 14.28
C VAL A 497 11.61 -20.09 14.24
N LEU A 498 11.94 -18.80 14.24
CA LEU A 498 10.93 -17.74 14.21
C LEU A 498 10.07 -17.80 12.92
N ARG A 499 10.68 -17.97 11.75
CA ARG A 499 9.93 -18.10 10.49
C ARG A 499 9.02 -19.32 10.47
N ALA A 500 9.53 -20.48 10.85
CA ALA A 500 8.73 -21.69 10.92
C ALA A 500 7.54 -21.52 11.89
N GLN A 501 7.73 -20.84 13.03
CA GLN A 501 6.62 -20.54 13.94
C GLN A 501 5.62 -19.53 13.35
N MET A 502 6.08 -18.52 12.62
CA MET A 502 5.22 -17.53 11.96
C MET A 502 4.35 -18.14 10.85
N GLU A 503 4.92 -19.07 10.08
CA GLU A 503 4.27 -19.81 8.99
C GLU A 503 3.55 -21.08 9.46
N ASN A 504 3.56 -21.34 10.77
CA ASN A 504 2.97 -22.52 11.39
C ASN A 504 3.51 -23.87 10.87
N LEU A 505 4.80 -23.91 10.48
CA LEU A 505 5.52 -25.10 10.06
C LEU A 505 6.16 -25.85 11.24
N PRO A 506 6.44 -27.17 11.12
CA PRO A 506 7.15 -27.92 12.16
C PRO A 506 8.54 -27.34 12.47
N TYR A 507 8.76 -26.91 13.72
CA TYR A 507 9.99 -26.21 14.14
C TYR A 507 10.87 -27.00 15.13
N GLY A 508 10.43 -28.16 15.62
CA GLY A 508 11.16 -28.92 16.65
C GLY A 508 12.58 -29.34 16.23
N ARG A 509 12.77 -29.70 14.95
CA ARG A 509 14.10 -29.96 14.37
C ARG A 509 14.99 -28.72 14.42
N LEU A 510 14.45 -27.55 14.05
CA LEU A 510 15.15 -26.27 14.01
C LEU A 510 15.55 -25.82 15.43
N GLN A 511 14.68 -26.02 16.43
CA GLN A 511 15.04 -25.80 17.85
C GLN A 511 16.18 -26.72 18.30
N GLY A 512 16.18 -27.98 17.84
CA GLY A 512 17.29 -28.90 18.08
C GLY A 512 18.61 -28.43 17.45
N GLU A 513 18.56 -27.86 16.24
CA GLU A 513 19.72 -27.25 15.56
C GLU A 513 20.22 -26.01 16.32
N LEU A 514 19.32 -25.11 16.71
CA LEU A 514 19.62 -23.93 17.54
C LEU A 514 20.29 -24.33 18.87
N LYS A 515 19.74 -25.33 19.57
CA LYS A 515 20.28 -25.86 20.83
C LYS A 515 21.69 -26.42 20.66
N ARG A 516 21.94 -27.18 19.59
CA ARG A 516 23.28 -27.72 19.29
C ARG A 516 24.30 -26.61 19.01
N ALA A 517 23.92 -25.62 18.20
CA ALA A 517 24.78 -24.46 17.90
C ALA A 517 25.12 -23.67 19.17
N TYR A 518 24.11 -23.36 19.99
CA TYR A 518 24.28 -22.65 21.26
C TYR A 518 25.19 -23.40 22.25
N LEU A 519 24.93 -24.69 22.50
CA LEU A 519 25.74 -25.48 23.43
C LEU A 519 27.20 -25.62 22.96
N SER A 520 27.41 -25.73 21.65
CA SER A 520 28.75 -25.74 21.06
C SER A 520 29.48 -24.42 21.31
N PHE A 521 28.79 -23.29 21.13
CA PHE A 521 29.35 -21.96 21.39
C PHE A 521 29.69 -21.76 22.86
N VAL A 522 28.74 -22.04 23.77
CA VAL A 522 28.94 -21.84 25.22
C VAL A 522 30.09 -22.69 25.76
N ARG A 523 30.24 -23.93 25.26
CA ARG A 523 31.37 -24.80 25.63
C ARG A 523 32.72 -24.19 25.25
N GLN A 524 32.79 -23.47 24.13
CA GLN A 524 34.05 -22.95 23.59
C GLN A 524 34.37 -21.54 24.09
N TYR A 525 33.37 -20.67 24.28
CA TYR A 525 33.55 -19.24 24.55
C TYR A 525 32.86 -18.73 25.82
N GLY A 526 32.08 -19.57 26.52
CA GLY A 526 31.21 -19.15 27.61
C GLY A 526 29.90 -18.51 27.13
N PRO A 527 29.10 -17.91 28.03
CA PRO A 527 27.81 -17.30 27.69
C PRO A 527 27.92 -16.26 26.55
N ILE A 528 26.90 -16.17 25.70
CA ILE A 528 26.86 -15.18 24.61
C ILE A 528 26.96 -13.76 25.17
N ASN A 529 26.22 -13.48 26.24
CA ASN A 529 26.11 -12.19 26.90
C ASN A 529 27.15 -11.97 28.01
N LEU A 530 28.23 -12.76 28.03
CA LEU A 530 29.32 -12.60 29.00
C LEU A 530 29.74 -11.14 29.10
N THR A 531 29.67 -10.57 30.30
CA THR A 531 29.93 -9.16 30.58
C THR A 531 31.02 -9.03 31.64
N ASN A 532 32.11 -8.34 31.26
CA ASN A 532 33.22 -8.02 32.14
C ASN A 532 33.09 -6.55 32.56
N VAL A 533 32.94 -6.32 33.86
CA VAL A 533 32.82 -4.99 34.45
C VAL A 533 34.17 -4.58 35.04
N THR A 534 34.69 -3.43 34.63
CA THR A 534 35.91 -2.84 35.19
C THR A 534 35.57 -1.49 35.81
N VAL A 535 35.69 -1.37 37.12
CA VAL A 535 35.52 -0.08 37.82
C VAL A 535 36.90 0.57 37.95
N ARG A 536 37.04 1.80 37.44
CA ARG A 536 38.23 2.64 37.65
C ARG A 536 37.84 3.85 38.47
N VAL A 537 38.47 4.00 39.64
CA VAL A 537 38.31 5.21 40.45
C VAL A 537 39.32 6.24 39.95
N ASP A 538 38.82 7.42 39.57
CA ASP A 538 39.67 8.55 39.24
C ASP A 538 40.45 8.99 40.51
N PRO A 539 41.79 8.94 40.50
CA PRO A 539 42.60 9.27 41.67
C PRO A 539 42.48 10.72 42.14
N GLU A 540 42.09 11.65 41.26
CA GLU A 540 41.99 13.09 41.57
C GLU A 540 40.58 13.51 41.98
N THR A 541 39.55 12.93 41.36
CA THR A 541 38.14 13.34 41.56
C THR A 541 37.35 12.39 42.46
N GLY A 542 37.84 11.18 42.71
CA GLY A 542 37.14 10.14 43.46
C GLY A 542 35.93 9.55 42.73
N VAL A 543 35.71 9.92 41.46
CA VAL A 543 34.60 9.43 40.63
C VAL A 543 34.89 8.01 40.17
N GLU A 544 33.98 7.08 40.45
CA GLU A 544 34.02 5.71 39.93
C GLU A 544 33.52 5.67 38.49
N ASN A 545 34.39 5.31 37.54
CA ASN A 545 34.05 5.06 36.15
C ASN A 545 33.94 3.55 35.90
N GLU A 546 32.72 3.06 35.74
CA GLU A 546 32.44 1.68 35.38
C GLU A 546 32.50 1.48 33.85
N THR A 547 33.34 0.56 33.38
CA THR A 547 33.43 0.16 31.97
C THR A 547 32.98 -1.29 31.80
N GLN A 548 31.90 -1.50 31.05
CA GLN A 548 31.39 -2.85 30.74
C GLN A 548 31.86 -3.30 29.35
N ARG A 549 32.42 -4.51 29.23
CA ARG A 549 32.85 -5.12 27.96
C ARG A 549 32.18 -6.47 27.73
N ARG A 550 31.71 -6.72 26.51
CA ARG A 550 31.05 -7.97 26.10
C ARG A 550 31.91 -8.76 25.09
N PRO A 551 32.94 -9.50 25.54
CA PRO A 551 33.96 -10.08 24.67
C PRO A 551 33.42 -11.01 23.56
N ASN A 552 32.28 -11.67 23.78
CA ASN A 552 31.66 -12.57 22.81
C ASN A 552 30.74 -11.86 21.83
N LEU A 553 30.07 -10.79 22.26
CA LEU A 553 29.11 -10.03 21.45
C LEU A 553 29.79 -8.92 20.62
N THR A 554 30.80 -8.24 21.19
CA THR A 554 31.50 -7.11 20.55
C THR A 554 32.06 -7.42 19.17
N PRO A 555 32.66 -8.60 18.89
CA PRO A 555 33.10 -8.96 17.54
C PRO A 555 31.99 -9.07 16.50
N PHE A 556 30.74 -9.17 16.91
CA PHE A 556 29.58 -9.44 16.05
C PHE A 556 28.65 -8.22 15.92
N TYR A 557 29.05 -7.04 16.41
CA TYR A 557 28.20 -5.84 16.41
C TYR A 557 27.81 -5.31 15.03
N ASP A 558 28.62 -5.60 14.02
CA ASP A 558 28.32 -5.17 12.65
C ASP A 558 27.24 -6.06 12.00
N ASP A 559 26.87 -7.18 12.63
CA ASP A 559 25.76 -8.02 12.19
C ASP A 559 24.41 -7.40 12.58
N PRO A 560 23.44 -7.30 11.66
CA PRO A 560 22.13 -6.72 11.95
C PRO A 560 21.35 -7.50 13.03
N ASP A 561 21.63 -8.80 13.20
CA ASP A 561 20.93 -9.68 14.13
C ASP A 561 21.71 -9.97 15.41
N VAL A 562 22.76 -9.21 15.70
CA VAL A 562 23.52 -9.34 16.94
C VAL A 562 22.64 -9.33 18.18
N TRP A 563 21.58 -8.52 18.16
CA TRP A 563 20.65 -8.41 19.28
C TRP A 563 19.62 -9.54 19.32
N LEU A 564 19.26 -10.13 18.18
CA LEU A 564 18.48 -11.37 18.14
C LEU A 564 19.28 -12.48 18.82
N VAL A 565 20.54 -12.66 18.43
CA VAL A 565 21.47 -13.63 19.03
C VAL A 565 21.70 -13.36 20.52
N SER A 566 21.81 -12.10 20.93
CA SER A 566 21.90 -11.74 22.35
C SER A 566 20.63 -12.11 23.12
N SER A 567 19.45 -11.97 22.51
CA SER A 567 18.16 -12.12 23.21
C SER A 567 17.74 -13.56 23.50
N ILE A 568 18.33 -14.56 22.82
CA ILE A 568 17.98 -15.97 23.06
C ILE A 568 18.54 -16.51 24.39
N GLU A 569 19.50 -15.80 25.01
CA GLU A 569 20.13 -16.20 26.27
C GLU A 569 19.69 -15.30 27.43
N GLU A 570 19.15 -15.91 28.48
CA GLU A 570 18.93 -15.25 29.77
C GLU A 570 20.25 -15.20 30.54
N TYR A 571 20.78 -14.00 30.77
CA TYR A 571 22.08 -13.81 31.41
C TYR A 571 21.94 -13.05 32.72
N ASP A 572 22.48 -13.66 33.78
CA ASP A 572 22.63 -13.04 35.09
C ASP A 572 24.01 -12.40 35.20
N GLU A 573 24.06 -11.06 35.22
CA GLU A 573 25.30 -10.29 35.30
C GLU A 573 26.04 -10.52 36.62
N ALA A 574 25.33 -10.79 37.73
CA ALA A 574 25.93 -10.99 39.04
C ALA A 574 26.61 -12.37 39.16
N THR A 575 26.00 -13.40 38.58
CA THR A 575 26.57 -14.77 38.62
C THR A 575 27.38 -15.13 37.36
N GLN A 576 27.37 -14.27 36.34
CA GLN A 576 27.95 -14.49 35.00
C GLN A 576 27.50 -15.81 34.35
N LYS A 577 26.27 -16.25 34.64
CA LYS A 577 25.70 -17.49 34.08
C LYS A 577 24.65 -17.16 33.03
N GLY A 578 24.77 -17.81 31.88
CA GLY A 578 23.76 -17.82 30.82
C GLY A 578 22.85 -19.06 30.92
N ARG A 579 21.56 -18.88 30.62
CA ARG A 579 20.57 -19.95 30.47
C ARG A 579 19.88 -19.80 29.11
N MET A 580 19.47 -20.93 28.53
CA MET A 580 18.66 -20.94 27.30
C MET A 580 17.31 -20.27 27.59
N GLY A 581 16.93 -19.28 26.79
CA GLY A 581 15.62 -18.63 26.86
C GLY A 581 14.50 -19.46 26.21
N PRO A 582 13.26 -18.95 26.18
CA PRO A 582 12.07 -19.71 25.77
C PRO A 582 12.13 -20.28 24.35
N ILE A 583 12.74 -19.57 23.39
CA ILE A 583 12.84 -20.00 21.97
C ILE A 583 13.47 -21.39 21.76
N PHE A 584 14.24 -21.90 22.73
CA PHE A 584 14.89 -23.21 22.66
C PHE A 584 13.96 -24.40 22.94
N SER A 585 12.83 -24.17 23.61
CA SER A 585 11.94 -25.24 24.10
C SER A 585 10.46 -24.94 23.87
N GLU A 586 10.09 -23.67 23.75
CA GLU A 586 8.71 -23.21 23.63
C GLU A 586 8.48 -22.55 22.27
N ARG A 587 7.22 -22.49 21.86
CA ARG A 587 6.78 -21.59 20.80
C ARG A 587 6.72 -20.17 21.35
N VAL A 588 7.30 -19.20 20.64
CA VAL A 588 7.39 -17.79 21.06
C VAL A 588 6.60 -16.83 20.15
N ILE A 589 6.27 -17.29 18.94
CA ILE A 589 5.32 -16.65 18.01
C ILE A 589 4.04 -17.46 17.97
N HIS A 590 2.90 -16.84 18.29
CA HIS A 590 1.59 -17.50 18.38
C HIS A 590 1.67 -18.78 19.22
N ALA A 591 2.18 -18.66 20.45
CA ALA A 591 2.22 -19.78 21.38
C ALA A 591 0.78 -20.28 21.60
N PRO A 592 0.45 -21.56 21.29
CA PRO A 592 -0.88 -22.08 21.52
C PRO A 592 -1.17 -22.00 23.01
N VAL A 593 -2.16 -21.19 23.36
CA VAL A 593 -2.72 -21.15 24.71
C VAL A 593 -3.92 -22.07 24.67
N GLU A 594 -3.83 -23.21 25.36
CA GLU A 594 -5.01 -24.05 25.58
C GLU A 594 -6.04 -23.22 26.37
N PRO A 595 -7.28 -23.08 25.88
CA PRO A 595 -8.26 -22.22 26.52
C PRO A 595 -8.62 -22.76 27.90
N GLU A 596 -8.47 -21.92 28.93
CA GLU A 596 -8.91 -22.26 30.29
C GLU A 596 -10.41 -21.96 30.42
N ILE A 597 -11.25 -22.99 30.39
CA ILE A 597 -12.72 -22.86 30.38
C ILE A 597 -13.28 -23.07 31.79
N HIS A 598 -14.05 -22.10 32.30
CA HIS A 598 -14.66 -22.15 33.63
C HIS A 598 -16.19 -22.03 33.62
N SER A 599 -16.78 -21.76 32.45
CA SER A 599 -18.22 -21.54 32.28
C SER A 599 -18.67 -21.82 30.84
N ALA A 600 -19.97 -22.01 30.66
CA ALA A 600 -20.54 -22.16 29.32
C ALA A 600 -20.30 -20.91 28.43
N HIS A 601 -20.21 -19.72 29.03
CA HIS A 601 -19.91 -18.49 28.31
C HIS A 601 -18.44 -18.42 27.85
N ASP A 602 -17.50 -18.98 28.62
CA ASP A 602 -16.10 -19.14 28.17
C ASP A 602 -16.03 -20.07 26.95
N ALA A 603 -16.73 -21.21 27.01
CA ALA A 603 -16.78 -22.17 25.90
C ALA A 603 -17.46 -21.57 24.65
N LEU A 604 -18.51 -20.77 24.83
CA LEU A 604 -19.13 -20.00 23.75
C LEU A 604 -18.14 -19.04 23.08
N ALA A 605 -17.37 -18.28 23.86
CA ALA A 605 -16.39 -17.34 23.31
C ALA A 605 -15.29 -18.04 22.50
N VAL A 606 -14.78 -19.19 22.99
CA VAL A 606 -13.82 -20.03 22.27
C VAL A 606 -14.43 -20.57 20.97
N CYS A 607 -15.67 -21.09 21.04
CA CYS A 607 -16.38 -21.60 19.88
C CYS A 607 -16.58 -20.53 18.79
N LEU A 608 -17.01 -19.32 19.17
CA LEU A 608 -17.18 -18.20 18.25
C LEU A 608 -15.88 -17.86 17.53
N HIS A 609 -14.75 -17.93 18.23
CA HIS A 609 -13.45 -17.67 17.64
C HIS A 609 -12.95 -18.78 16.72
N GLU A 610 -13.14 -20.05 17.10
CA GLU A 610 -12.67 -21.20 16.32
C GLU A 610 -13.52 -21.44 15.07
N THR A 611 -14.83 -21.22 15.16
CA THR A 611 -15.79 -21.61 14.13
C THR A 611 -16.45 -20.43 13.41
N GLY A 612 -16.32 -19.20 13.94
CA GLY A 612 -17.05 -18.03 13.46
C GLY A 612 -18.54 -18.05 13.79
N GLY A 613 -19.02 -19.00 14.61
CA GLY A 613 -20.43 -19.20 14.91
C GLY A 613 -20.67 -19.98 16.20
N VAL A 614 -21.95 -20.24 16.50
CA VAL A 614 -22.34 -21.01 17.70
C VAL A 614 -22.57 -22.47 17.31
N GLU A 615 -21.56 -23.30 17.56
CA GLU A 615 -21.62 -24.75 17.32
C GLU A 615 -21.82 -25.51 18.64
N MET A 616 -23.07 -25.90 18.92
CA MET A 616 -23.42 -26.60 20.18
C MET A 616 -22.58 -27.87 20.44
N PRO A 617 -22.27 -28.72 19.45
CA PRO A 617 -21.42 -29.88 19.66
C PRO A 617 -20.01 -29.49 20.16
N ARG A 618 -19.46 -28.38 19.66
CA ARG A 618 -18.14 -27.88 20.07
C ARG A 618 -18.17 -27.34 21.50
N ILE A 619 -19.20 -26.57 21.86
CA ILE A 619 -19.37 -26.06 23.23
C ILE A 619 -19.57 -27.21 24.22
N ALA A 620 -20.32 -28.24 23.84
CA ALA A 620 -20.49 -29.48 24.59
C ALA A 620 -19.18 -30.25 24.80
N GLU A 621 -18.36 -30.38 23.75
CA GLU A 621 -17.02 -30.97 23.82
C GLU A 621 -16.13 -30.20 24.81
N LEU A 622 -16.08 -28.87 24.69
CA LEU A 622 -15.27 -27.99 25.54
C LEU A 622 -15.67 -28.04 27.02
N LEU A 623 -16.95 -28.28 27.32
CA LEU A 623 -17.46 -28.40 28.70
C LEU A 623 -17.49 -29.84 29.23
N GLY A 624 -17.37 -30.85 28.35
CA GLY A 624 -17.60 -32.25 28.69
C GLY A 624 -19.03 -32.54 29.13
N GLN A 625 -20.03 -31.86 28.54
CA GLN A 625 -21.45 -31.96 28.91
C GLN A 625 -22.33 -32.29 27.69
N PRO A 626 -23.51 -32.92 27.85
CA PRO A 626 -24.46 -33.12 26.76
C PRO A 626 -25.03 -31.79 26.22
N GLU A 627 -25.32 -31.71 24.92
CA GLU A 627 -25.82 -30.48 24.27
C GLU A 627 -27.07 -29.87 24.94
N GLY A 628 -27.99 -30.70 25.43
CA GLY A 628 -29.19 -30.22 26.13
C GLY A 628 -28.88 -29.44 27.41
N ASP A 629 -27.88 -29.86 28.17
CA ASP A 629 -27.43 -29.17 29.39
C ASP A 629 -26.68 -27.87 29.04
N VAL A 630 -25.94 -27.87 27.92
CA VAL A 630 -25.25 -26.70 27.40
C VAL A 630 -26.23 -25.60 26.99
N VAL A 631 -27.29 -25.95 26.24
CA VAL A 631 -28.34 -24.99 25.85
C VAL A 631 -29.01 -24.40 27.09
N ALA A 632 -29.28 -25.23 28.12
CA ALA A 632 -29.85 -24.75 29.38
C ALA A 632 -28.87 -23.83 30.14
N ALA A 633 -27.57 -24.13 30.13
CA ALA A 633 -26.52 -23.34 30.78
C ALA A 633 -26.24 -22.00 30.07
N LEU A 634 -26.37 -21.96 28.74
CA LEU A 634 -26.27 -20.73 27.94
C LEU A 634 -27.55 -19.88 28.03
N GLY A 635 -28.72 -20.51 28.18
CA GLY A 635 -29.98 -19.81 28.41
C GLY A 635 -30.31 -18.77 27.33
N GLU A 636 -30.47 -17.51 27.74
CA GLU A 636 -30.77 -16.38 26.87
C GLU A 636 -29.54 -15.88 26.07
N ALA A 637 -28.33 -16.42 26.30
CA ALA A 637 -27.13 -16.01 25.58
C ALA A 637 -27.11 -16.45 24.10
N VAL A 638 -27.97 -17.41 23.71
CA VAL A 638 -28.04 -17.97 22.36
C VAL A 638 -29.49 -18.18 21.94
N TYR A 639 -29.80 -18.02 20.65
CA TYR A 639 -31.11 -18.22 20.02
C TYR A 639 -31.00 -19.13 18.80
N LEU A 640 -32.09 -19.80 18.44
CA LEU A 640 -32.16 -20.63 17.22
C LEU A 640 -32.53 -19.73 16.04
N ASP A 641 -31.76 -19.68 14.96
CA ASP A 641 -32.04 -18.81 13.82
C ASP A 641 -33.12 -19.42 12.91
N PRO A 642 -34.33 -18.82 12.80
CA PRO A 642 -35.42 -19.38 12.00
C PRO A 642 -35.17 -19.32 10.48
N GLU A 643 -34.29 -18.43 10.02
CA GLU A 643 -33.98 -18.28 8.59
C GLU A 643 -32.91 -19.27 8.14
N ARG A 644 -31.89 -19.50 8.99
CA ARG A 644 -30.77 -20.39 8.67
C ARG A 644 -31.01 -21.84 9.06
N SER A 645 -31.92 -22.10 9.99
CA SER A 645 -32.24 -23.47 10.43
C SER A 645 -33.12 -24.19 9.41
N THR A 646 -32.84 -25.48 9.19
CA THR A 646 -33.62 -26.34 8.29
C THR A 646 -33.88 -27.69 8.97
N ASP A 647 -34.80 -28.50 8.43
CA ASP A 647 -35.12 -29.81 9.02
C ASP A 647 -33.85 -30.67 9.19
N GLY A 648 -33.50 -30.98 10.44
CA GLY A 648 -32.30 -31.75 10.80
C GLY A 648 -31.01 -30.95 10.94
N ARG A 649 -31.04 -29.62 10.77
CA ARG A 649 -29.90 -28.73 11.01
C ARG A 649 -30.34 -27.47 11.75
N ASP A 650 -30.13 -27.50 13.06
CA ASP A 650 -30.32 -26.35 13.95
C ASP A 650 -29.13 -25.39 13.81
N VAL A 651 -29.40 -24.12 13.48
CA VAL A 651 -28.38 -23.06 13.46
C VAL A 651 -28.59 -22.15 14.67
N TRP A 652 -27.59 -22.08 15.53
CA TRP A 652 -27.62 -21.23 16.71
C TRP A 652 -26.84 -19.93 16.46
N VAL A 653 -27.34 -18.85 17.02
CA VAL A 653 -26.74 -17.51 16.96
C VAL A 653 -26.70 -16.93 18.36
N THR A 654 -25.80 -15.98 18.62
CA THR A 654 -25.74 -15.32 19.93
C THR A 654 -26.94 -14.39 20.14
N SER A 655 -27.22 -14.04 21.40
CA SER A 655 -28.23 -13.05 21.74
C SER A 655 -28.00 -11.72 21.05
N ASP A 656 -26.75 -11.25 20.99
CA ASP A 656 -26.42 -9.98 20.36
C ASP A 656 -26.66 -10.04 18.84
N GLU A 657 -26.45 -11.18 18.16
CA GLU A 657 -26.78 -11.33 16.75
C GLU A 657 -28.29 -11.45 16.52
N MET A 658 -29.01 -12.27 17.32
CA MET A 658 -30.45 -12.47 17.12
C MET A 658 -31.24 -11.19 17.33
N LEU A 659 -30.90 -10.43 18.38
CA LEU A 659 -31.64 -9.24 18.82
C LEU A 659 -31.13 -7.93 18.20
N SER A 660 -30.30 -8.00 17.16
CA SER A 660 -29.79 -6.86 16.40
C SER A 660 -30.05 -6.99 14.90
N GLY A 661 -29.68 -5.97 14.12
CA GLY A 661 -29.97 -5.92 12.70
C GLY A 661 -31.46 -5.72 12.45
N ALA A 662 -32.01 -6.30 11.38
CA ALA A 662 -33.40 -6.15 10.94
C ALA A 662 -34.40 -6.88 11.85
N VAL A 663 -34.62 -6.38 13.07
CA VAL A 663 -35.40 -7.06 14.12
C VAL A 663 -36.89 -7.19 13.84
N ARG A 664 -37.49 -6.32 13.01
CA ARG A 664 -38.89 -6.43 12.58
C ARG A 664 -39.05 -7.62 11.64
N THR A 665 -38.14 -7.74 10.67
CA THR A 665 -38.10 -8.87 9.73
C THR A 665 -37.86 -10.19 10.47
N LYS A 666 -36.89 -10.19 11.40
CA LYS A 666 -36.62 -11.36 12.25
C LYS A 666 -37.81 -11.73 13.13
N LEU A 667 -38.59 -10.76 13.62
CA LEU A 667 -39.78 -11.02 14.44
C LEU A 667 -40.88 -11.69 13.63
N GLU A 668 -41.11 -11.26 12.39
CA GLU A 668 -42.06 -11.92 11.49
C GLU A 668 -41.64 -13.37 11.20
N GLN A 669 -40.38 -13.58 10.82
CA GLN A 669 -39.83 -14.92 10.59
C GLN A 669 -39.93 -15.81 11.85
N ALA A 670 -39.58 -15.28 13.03
CA ALA A 670 -39.67 -16.01 14.28
C ALA A 670 -41.11 -16.37 14.64
N ARG A 671 -42.09 -15.48 14.38
CA ARG A 671 -43.51 -15.75 14.61
C ARG A 671 -44.03 -16.85 13.69
N ASP A 672 -43.64 -16.84 12.42
CA ASP A 672 -44.04 -17.88 11.48
C ASP A 672 -43.39 -19.23 11.83
N ALA A 673 -42.10 -19.24 12.19
CA ALA A 673 -41.41 -20.45 12.65
C ALA A 673 -41.99 -20.99 13.97
N ALA A 674 -42.38 -20.12 14.91
CA ALA A 674 -42.97 -20.53 16.19
C ALA A 674 -44.35 -21.21 16.05
N ARG A 675 -45.05 -21.01 14.93
CA ARG A 675 -46.30 -21.74 14.62
C ARG A 675 -46.03 -23.21 14.30
N ALA A 676 -44.84 -23.54 13.78
CA ALA A 676 -44.44 -24.89 13.41
C ALA A 676 -43.58 -25.58 14.50
N ASP A 677 -42.68 -24.85 15.15
CA ASP A 677 -41.78 -25.36 16.19
C ASP A 677 -41.82 -24.45 17.45
N PRO A 678 -42.32 -24.94 18.60
CA PRO A 678 -42.40 -24.16 19.85
C PRO A 678 -41.05 -23.64 20.38
N ARG A 679 -39.91 -24.20 19.94
CA ARG A 679 -38.58 -23.74 20.37
C ARG A 679 -38.31 -22.27 20.00
N TYR A 680 -38.93 -21.77 18.94
CA TYR A 680 -38.81 -20.37 18.52
C TYR A 680 -39.66 -19.39 19.35
N ALA A 681 -40.52 -19.86 20.28
CA ALA A 681 -41.33 -18.97 21.11
C ALA A 681 -40.48 -17.98 21.93
N ARG A 682 -39.31 -18.41 22.41
CA ARG A 682 -38.37 -17.54 23.12
C ARG A 682 -37.78 -16.44 22.23
N ASN A 683 -37.57 -16.72 20.94
CA ASN A 683 -37.11 -15.72 19.98
C ASN A 683 -38.15 -14.62 19.81
N VAL A 684 -39.43 -14.99 19.70
CA VAL A 684 -40.54 -14.05 19.57
C VAL A 684 -40.59 -13.12 20.78
N THR A 685 -40.58 -13.67 21.99
CA THR A 685 -40.59 -12.87 23.23
C THR A 685 -39.40 -11.90 23.31
N ALA A 686 -38.20 -12.36 22.97
CA ALA A 686 -37.00 -11.53 23.02
C ALA A 686 -37.01 -10.43 21.94
N LEU A 687 -37.42 -10.76 20.71
CA LEU A 687 -37.53 -9.80 19.61
C LEU A 687 -38.62 -8.76 19.82
N GLU A 688 -39.74 -9.11 20.45
CA GLU A 688 -40.79 -8.15 20.81
C GLU A 688 -40.30 -7.08 21.78
N ALA A 689 -39.39 -7.44 22.69
CA ALA A 689 -38.84 -6.52 23.69
C ALA A 689 -37.87 -5.47 23.10
N VAL A 690 -37.25 -5.76 21.95
CA VAL A 690 -36.21 -4.91 21.34
C VAL A 690 -36.71 -4.12 20.12
N GLN A 691 -38.02 -4.11 19.84
CA GLN A 691 -38.55 -3.41 18.68
C GLN A 691 -38.32 -1.88 18.79
N PRO A 692 -37.74 -1.24 17.76
CA PRO A 692 -37.58 0.20 17.74
C PRO A 692 -38.95 0.88 17.67
N ALA A 693 -39.11 2.00 18.39
CA ALA A 693 -40.34 2.78 18.33
C ALA A 693 -40.55 3.39 16.93
N ASP A 694 -41.78 3.39 16.42
CA ASP A 694 -42.10 3.97 15.12
C ASP A 694 -41.77 5.47 15.09
N LEU A 695 -41.01 5.89 14.07
CA LEU A 695 -40.73 7.29 13.78
C LEU A 695 -41.95 7.96 13.16
N ARG A 696 -42.25 9.18 13.59
CA ARG A 696 -43.33 10.01 13.05
C ARG A 696 -42.87 10.77 11.80
N PRO A 697 -43.78 11.30 10.96
CA PRO A 697 -43.40 12.12 9.80
C PRO A 697 -42.41 13.26 10.13
N SER A 698 -42.55 13.91 11.30
CA SER A 698 -41.66 14.99 11.75
C SER A 698 -40.24 14.54 12.10
N GLU A 699 -40.02 13.23 12.21
CA GLU A 699 -38.74 12.61 12.58
C GLU A 699 -38.06 11.95 11.37
N ILE A 700 -38.68 12.01 10.19
CA ILE A 700 -38.17 11.43 8.94
C ILE A 700 -37.84 12.54 7.95
N THR A 701 -36.59 12.61 7.49
CA THR A 701 -36.16 13.59 6.49
C THR A 701 -36.19 12.95 5.09
N ALA A 702 -37.22 13.28 4.30
CA ALA A 702 -37.33 12.86 2.91
C ALA A 702 -36.59 13.84 1.98
N ARG A 703 -35.56 13.36 1.27
CA ARG A 703 -34.73 14.16 0.36
C ARG A 703 -34.72 13.61 -1.04
N LEU A 704 -34.72 14.48 -2.03
CA LEU A 704 -34.41 14.10 -3.41
C LEU A 704 -33.07 13.34 -3.45
N GLY A 705 -33.10 12.14 -4.03
CA GLY A 705 -31.95 11.25 -4.11
C GLY A 705 -31.89 10.18 -3.01
N ALA A 706 -32.76 10.23 -1.99
CA ALA A 706 -32.79 9.21 -0.95
C ALA A 706 -33.24 7.85 -1.54
N PRO A 707 -32.50 6.76 -1.32
CA PRO A 707 -32.71 5.48 -2.01
C PRO A 707 -34.04 4.80 -1.66
N TRP A 708 -34.63 5.18 -0.53
CA TRP A 708 -35.90 4.66 -0.03
C TRP A 708 -37.13 5.31 -0.65
N LEU A 709 -36.96 6.46 -1.31
CA LEU A 709 -38.07 7.15 -1.95
C LEU A 709 -38.45 6.46 -3.25
N PRO A 710 -39.73 6.09 -3.43
CA PRO A 710 -40.19 5.54 -4.69
C PRO A 710 -40.00 6.51 -5.86
N VAL A 711 -39.53 6.00 -7.00
CA VAL A 711 -39.39 6.80 -8.24
C VAL A 711 -40.70 7.47 -8.63
N SER A 712 -41.83 6.81 -8.36
CA SER A 712 -43.17 7.36 -8.60
C SER A 712 -43.43 8.68 -7.87
N ASP A 713 -42.92 8.84 -6.64
CA ASP A 713 -43.11 10.07 -5.88
C ASP A 713 -42.26 11.22 -6.42
N ILE A 714 -41.08 10.93 -6.97
CA ILE A 714 -40.22 11.95 -7.59
C ILE A 714 -40.80 12.38 -8.96
N VAL A 715 -41.34 11.44 -9.73
CA VAL A 715 -42.08 11.74 -10.98
C VAL A 715 -43.30 12.60 -10.67
N ALA A 716 -44.08 12.26 -9.64
CA ALA A 716 -45.23 13.05 -9.20
C ALA A 716 -44.83 14.46 -8.75
N PHE A 717 -43.77 14.60 -7.97
CA PHE A 717 -43.22 15.91 -7.58
C PHE A 717 -42.86 16.77 -8.80
N THR A 718 -42.21 16.16 -9.79
CA THR A 718 -41.76 16.88 -11.00
C THR A 718 -42.94 17.37 -11.84
N ALA A 719 -43.99 16.56 -11.95
CA ALA A 719 -45.22 16.94 -12.63
C ALA A 719 -46.00 18.03 -11.86
N GLU A 720 -46.19 17.85 -10.55
CA GLU A 720 -47.06 18.71 -9.73
C GLU A 720 -46.41 20.05 -9.35
N VAL A 721 -45.10 20.06 -9.09
CA VAL A 721 -44.39 21.26 -8.56
C VAL A 721 -43.57 21.95 -9.64
N LEU A 722 -42.83 21.19 -10.45
CA LEU A 722 -42.03 21.76 -11.54
C LEU A 722 -42.84 21.94 -12.85
N GLY A 723 -44.05 21.37 -12.95
CA GLY A 723 -44.90 21.49 -14.14
C GLY A 723 -44.39 20.70 -15.35
N VAL A 724 -43.57 19.67 -15.13
CA VAL A 724 -42.93 18.89 -16.20
C VAL A 724 -43.17 17.40 -16.01
N GLU A 725 -43.84 16.79 -16.98
CA GLU A 725 -43.86 15.33 -17.12
C GLU A 725 -42.53 14.86 -17.70
N THR A 726 -41.83 14.00 -16.98
CA THR A 726 -40.56 13.42 -17.40
C THR A 726 -40.35 12.02 -16.83
N THR A 727 -39.42 11.28 -17.42
CA THR A 727 -38.98 9.98 -16.93
C THR A 727 -37.79 10.17 -15.98
N ILE A 728 -37.85 9.51 -14.83
CA ILE A 728 -36.75 9.45 -13.86
C ILE A 728 -36.30 7.99 -13.78
N HIS A 729 -35.01 7.75 -13.98
CA HIS A 729 -34.43 6.43 -13.82
C HIS A 729 -33.61 6.39 -12.54
N HIS A 730 -33.80 5.31 -11.76
CA HIS A 730 -33.01 5.01 -10.58
C HIS A 730 -32.34 3.65 -10.76
N SER A 731 -31.01 3.62 -10.76
CA SER A 731 -30.26 2.37 -10.72
C SER A 731 -29.76 2.13 -9.30
N ALA A 732 -30.48 1.27 -8.57
CA ALA A 732 -30.20 0.96 -7.16
C ALA A 732 -28.81 0.35 -6.94
N ALA A 733 -28.24 -0.34 -7.95
CA ALA A 733 -26.94 -0.99 -7.86
C ALA A 733 -25.75 -0.02 -7.87
N VAL A 734 -25.94 1.22 -8.35
CA VAL A 734 -24.89 2.25 -8.44
C VAL A 734 -25.31 3.57 -7.79
N ALA A 735 -26.44 3.58 -7.07
CA ALA A 735 -27.06 4.77 -6.48
C ALA A 735 -27.16 5.96 -7.46
N CYS A 736 -27.37 5.66 -8.75
CA CYS A 736 -27.34 6.65 -9.82
C CYS A 736 -28.76 7.03 -10.23
N TRP A 737 -29.03 8.34 -10.20
CA TRP A 737 -30.26 8.95 -10.65
C TRP A 737 -30.01 9.69 -11.95
N THR A 738 -30.83 9.44 -12.96
CA THR A 738 -30.79 10.21 -14.22
C THR A 738 -32.16 10.76 -14.54
N VAL A 739 -32.17 11.99 -15.05
CA VAL A 739 -33.40 12.70 -15.42
C VAL A 739 -33.45 12.87 -16.93
N GLU A 740 -34.58 12.50 -17.55
CA GLU A 740 -34.77 12.79 -18.97
C GLU A 740 -34.99 14.30 -19.20
N LYS A 741 -33.97 14.98 -19.74
CA LYS A 741 -33.94 16.46 -19.82
C LYS A 741 -34.83 17.06 -20.91
N ARG A 742 -35.30 16.24 -21.87
CA ARG A 742 -36.07 16.71 -23.03
C ARG A 742 -37.34 17.46 -22.66
N GLY A 743 -38.05 17.02 -21.62
CA GLY A 743 -39.31 17.65 -21.16
C GLY A 743 -39.13 19.07 -20.59
N PHE A 744 -37.90 19.47 -20.24
CA PHE A 744 -37.59 20.78 -19.67
C PHE A 744 -37.20 21.83 -20.72
N LEU A 745 -36.88 21.40 -21.96
CA LEU A 745 -36.45 22.31 -23.02
C LEU A 745 -37.62 23.19 -23.49
N GLY A 746 -37.38 24.51 -23.58
CA GLY A 746 -38.35 25.48 -24.09
C GLY A 746 -39.45 25.90 -23.09
N LYS A 747 -39.44 25.39 -21.85
CA LYS A 747 -40.36 25.84 -20.80
C LYS A 747 -39.79 27.02 -20.02
N ALA A 748 -40.50 28.14 -20.01
CA ALA A 748 -40.06 29.36 -19.31
C ALA A 748 -39.92 29.13 -17.78
N GLU A 749 -40.77 28.31 -17.17
CA GLU A 749 -40.66 27.99 -15.74
C GLU A 749 -39.35 27.23 -15.42
N ALA A 750 -38.87 26.38 -16.33
CA ALA A 750 -37.66 25.58 -16.15
C ALA A 750 -36.37 26.41 -16.19
N THR A 751 -36.36 27.58 -16.85
CA THR A 751 -35.18 28.45 -16.98
C THR A 751 -35.26 29.73 -16.16
N SER A 752 -36.38 30.01 -15.49
CA SER A 752 -36.58 31.24 -14.70
C SER A 752 -37.09 31.01 -13.27
N VAL A 753 -38.07 30.11 -13.09
CA VAL A 753 -38.67 29.85 -11.78
C VAL A 753 -37.84 28.82 -11.01
N TRP A 754 -37.58 27.68 -11.65
CA TRP A 754 -36.89 26.53 -11.05
C TRP A 754 -35.45 26.35 -11.56
N GLY A 755 -34.97 27.20 -12.46
CA GLY A 755 -33.60 27.18 -12.97
C GLY A 755 -33.12 28.55 -13.42
N THR A 756 -31.97 28.57 -14.10
CA THR A 756 -31.40 29.76 -14.75
C THR A 756 -31.26 29.51 -16.26
N GLU A 757 -30.98 30.55 -17.04
CA GLU A 757 -30.70 30.39 -18.49
C GLU A 757 -29.50 29.48 -18.76
N ARG A 758 -28.52 29.48 -17.84
CA ARG A 758 -27.26 28.74 -17.98
C ARG A 758 -27.26 27.39 -17.29
N ARG A 759 -28.28 27.08 -16.48
CA ARG A 759 -28.49 25.76 -15.86
C ARG A 759 -29.97 25.56 -15.54
N HIS A 760 -30.65 24.78 -16.37
CA HIS A 760 -32.11 24.68 -16.33
C HIS A 760 -32.60 23.72 -15.24
N ALA A 761 -33.89 23.74 -14.93
CA ALA A 761 -34.48 22.99 -13.82
C ALA A 761 -34.24 21.46 -13.88
N GLY A 762 -34.26 20.85 -15.06
CA GLY A 762 -33.90 19.43 -15.22
C GLY A 762 -32.45 19.09 -14.81
N GLU A 763 -31.48 19.96 -15.09
CA GLU A 763 -30.09 19.80 -14.64
C GLU A 763 -29.99 19.99 -13.12
N LEU A 764 -30.70 20.99 -12.58
CA LEU A 764 -30.73 21.22 -11.13
C LEU A 764 -31.50 20.12 -10.38
N LEU A 765 -32.49 19.48 -10.99
CA LEU A 765 -33.18 18.33 -10.42
C LEU A 765 -32.24 17.12 -10.38
N GLU A 766 -31.48 16.88 -11.45
CA GLU A 766 -30.43 15.86 -11.46
C GLU A 766 -29.34 16.18 -10.42
N ASP A 767 -28.91 17.45 -10.30
CA ASP A 767 -28.01 17.91 -9.24
C ASP A 767 -28.60 17.68 -7.83
N ALA A 768 -29.93 17.82 -7.67
CA ALA A 768 -30.61 17.55 -6.40
C ALA A 768 -30.63 16.05 -6.09
N LEU A 769 -30.90 15.19 -7.07
CA LEU A 769 -30.93 13.73 -6.92
C LEU A 769 -29.54 13.14 -6.69
N THR A 770 -28.50 13.72 -7.31
CA THR A 770 -27.10 13.27 -7.21
C THR A 770 -26.29 14.03 -6.14
N GLN A 771 -26.92 14.97 -5.43
CA GLN A 771 -26.27 15.86 -4.44
C GLN A 771 -25.12 16.71 -4.99
N ALA A 772 -25.06 16.96 -6.30
CA ALA A 772 -24.07 17.82 -6.92
C ALA A 772 -24.30 19.31 -6.60
N SER A 773 -23.22 20.10 -6.55
CA SER A 773 -23.29 21.56 -6.46
C SER A 773 -23.06 22.17 -7.85
N PRO A 774 -23.96 23.01 -8.36
CA PRO A 774 -23.77 23.65 -9.66
C PRO A 774 -22.57 24.60 -9.60
N LYS A 775 -21.76 24.61 -10.66
CA LYS A 775 -20.66 25.57 -10.93
C LYS A 775 -20.80 26.05 -12.38
N ILE A 776 -20.83 27.37 -12.59
CA ILE A 776 -20.98 27.98 -13.91
C ILE A 776 -19.71 28.74 -14.25
N TRP A 777 -19.10 28.42 -15.40
CA TRP A 777 -17.85 29.02 -15.86
C TRP A 777 -18.11 29.92 -17.07
N ASP A 778 -17.55 31.13 -17.04
CA ASP A 778 -17.40 31.97 -18.23
C ASP A 778 -16.15 31.54 -18.99
N VAL A 779 -16.33 31.19 -20.25
CA VAL A 779 -15.24 30.80 -21.15
C VAL A 779 -14.98 31.96 -22.11
N TRP A 780 -13.75 32.46 -22.12
CA TRP A 780 -13.32 33.49 -23.07
C TRP A 780 -11.92 33.18 -23.60
N ARG A 781 -11.59 33.68 -24.79
CA ARG A 781 -10.27 33.49 -25.39
C ARG A 781 -9.49 34.80 -25.37
N ASP A 782 -8.21 34.73 -24.98
CA ASP A 782 -7.32 35.88 -25.04
C ASP A 782 -6.89 36.19 -26.49
N GLY A 783 -6.12 37.28 -26.65
CA GLY A 783 -5.61 37.72 -27.95
C GLY A 783 -4.63 36.73 -28.60
N ASP A 784 -4.11 35.77 -27.84
CA ASP A 784 -3.20 34.71 -28.30
C ASP A 784 -3.95 33.39 -28.59
N GLY A 785 -5.27 33.39 -28.43
CA GLY A 785 -6.14 32.24 -28.69
C GLY A 785 -6.23 31.22 -27.55
N ASN A 786 -5.65 31.51 -26.38
CA ASN A 786 -5.77 30.65 -25.21
C ASN A 786 -7.14 30.79 -24.56
N GLU A 787 -7.74 29.66 -24.22
CA GLU A 787 -9.04 29.62 -23.57
C GLU A 787 -8.90 29.76 -22.05
N HIS A 788 -9.41 30.88 -21.53
CA HIS A 788 -9.50 31.20 -20.11
C HIS A 788 -10.90 30.88 -19.61
N ARG A 789 -10.95 30.31 -18.41
CA ARG A 789 -12.21 29.99 -17.72
C ARG A 789 -12.21 30.67 -16.38
N GLU A 790 -13.23 31.49 -16.15
CA GLU A 790 -13.43 32.20 -14.89
C GLU A 790 -14.74 31.73 -14.27
N LEU A 791 -14.74 31.44 -12.96
CA LEU A 791 -15.96 31.03 -12.28
C LEU A 791 -16.92 32.22 -12.22
N ASN A 792 -18.07 32.09 -12.86
CA ASN A 792 -19.12 33.10 -12.75
C ASN A 792 -19.81 32.95 -11.39
N THR A 793 -19.31 33.68 -10.40
CA THR A 793 -19.80 33.64 -9.02
C THR A 793 -21.28 34.02 -8.94
N LYS A 794 -21.73 35.01 -9.71
CA LYS A 794 -23.12 35.48 -9.69
C LYS A 794 -24.08 34.42 -10.22
N GLU A 795 -23.80 33.86 -11.39
CA GLU A 795 -24.64 32.82 -12.01
C GLU A 795 -24.59 31.52 -11.21
N THR A 796 -23.42 31.16 -10.66
CA THR A 796 -23.26 30.01 -9.78
C THR A 796 -24.10 30.13 -8.51
N GLU A 797 -24.10 31.30 -7.85
CA GLU A 797 -24.94 31.52 -6.67
C GLU A 797 -26.42 31.53 -7.01
N ALA A 798 -26.82 32.09 -8.16
CA ALA A 798 -28.20 32.03 -8.63
C ALA A 798 -28.67 30.58 -8.87
N ALA A 799 -27.83 29.75 -9.50
CA ALA A 799 -28.13 28.32 -9.70
C ALA A 799 -28.23 27.55 -8.38
N LYS A 800 -27.36 27.85 -7.39
CA LYS A 800 -27.44 27.27 -6.04
C LYS A 800 -28.72 27.68 -5.31
N GLU A 801 -29.16 28.93 -5.45
CA GLU A 801 -30.41 29.41 -4.86
C GLU A 801 -31.62 28.65 -5.44
N LYS A 802 -31.65 28.44 -6.76
CA LYS A 802 -32.69 27.64 -7.43
C LYS A 802 -32.66 26.17 -7.00
N LEU A 803 -31.49 25.56 -6.91
CA LEU A 803 -31.32 24.21 -6.38
C LEU A 803 -31.86 24.10 -4.94
N ALA A 804 -31.54 25.06 -4.07
CA ALA A 804 -32.05 25.09 -2.71
C ALA A 804 -33.58 25.25 -2.66
N ALA A 805 -34.16 26.03 -3.59
CA ALA A 805 -35.62 26.17 -3.71
C ALA A 805 -36.30 24.85 -4.11
N ILE A 806 -35.74 24.10 -5.08
CA ILE A 806 -36.25 22.78 -5.47
C ILE A 806 -36.24 21.82 -4.27
N ARG A 807 -35.11 21.77 -3.53
CA ARG A 807 -34.97 20.90 -2.35
C ARG A 807 -36.02 21.21 -1.28
N ARG A 808 -36.19 22.48 -0.92
CA ARG A 808 -37.20 22.92 0.07
C ARG A 808 -38.63 22.63 -0.38
N ALA A 809 -38.91 22.80 -1.66
CA ALA A 809 -40.23 22.51 -2.22
C ALA A 809 -40.56 21.03 -2.08
N PHE A 810 -39.61 20.14 -2.37
CA PHE A 810 -39.78 18.70 -2.20
C PHE A 810 -40.00 18.31 -0.73
N GLU A 811 -39.15 18.81 0.18
CA GLU A 811 -39.24 18.52 1.62
C GLU A 811 -40.60 18.91 2.21
N THR A 812 -41.21 19.97 1.68
CA THR A 812 -42.56 20.37 2.09
C THR A 812 -43.62 19.50 1.41
N TRP A 813 -43.54 19.35 0.09
CA TRP A 813 -44.54 18.66 -0.73
C TRP A 813 -44.74 17.19 -0.33
N VAL A 814 -43.66 16.48 -0.03
CA VAL A 814 -43.69 15.03 0.24
C VAL A 814 -44.61 14.65 1.41
N TRP A 815 -44.74 15.54 2.41
CA TRP A 815 -45.55 15.31 3.62
C TRP A 815 -46.92 16.00 3.62
N GLN A 816 -47.27 16.77 2.58
CA GLN A 816 -48.54 17.50 2.52
C GLN A 816 -49.76 16.60 2.31
N ASP A 817 -49.58 15.50 1.57
CA ASP A 817 -50.64 14.53 1.29
C ASP A 817 -50.64 13.42 2.37
N GLY A 818 -51.80 13.21 3.00
CA GLY A 818 -51.94 12.31 4.15
C GLY A 818 -51.67 10.84 3.80
N ASP A 819 -52.20 10.38 2.66
CA ASP A 819 -52.06 8.98 2.22
C ASP A 819 -50.61 8.68 1.80
N ARG A 820 -49.97 9.62 1.08
CA ARG A 820 -48.54 9.55 0.75
C ARG A 820 -47.68 9.56 2.01
N ALA A 821 -47.95 10.45 2.95
CA ALA A 821 -47.20 10.55 4.20
C ALA A 821 -47.29 9.25 5.01
N GLU A 822 -48.48 8.68 5.19
CA GLU A 822 -48.68 7.42 5.92
C GLU A 822 -47.95 6.25 5.25
N ARG A 823 -48.07 6.13 3.91
CA ARG A 823 -47.37 5.09 3.14
C ARG A 823 -45.86 5.21 3.26
N LEU A 824 -45.31 6.43 3.13
CA LEU A 824 -43.88 6.68 3.20
C LEU A 824 -43.33 6.48 4.63
N VAL A 825 -44.07 6.88 5.66
CA VAL A 825 -43.72 6.60 7.06
C VAL A 825 -43.65 5.10 7.30
N ARG A 826 -44.59 4.32 6.76
CA ARG A 826 -44.63 2.88 6.99
C ARG A 826 -43.51 2.16 6.24
N LEU A 827 -43.31 2.51 4.96
CA LEU A 827 -42.17 2.08 4.18
C LEU A 827 -40.83 2.36 4.89
N TYR A 828 -40.65 3.60 5.40
CA TYR A 828 -39.44 3.98 6.11
C TYR A 828 -39.27 3.19 7.41
N ASN A 829 -40.33 3.01 8.20
CA ASN A 829 -40.22 2.30 9.47
C ASN A 829 -39.93 0.80 9.29
N ASP A 830 -40.55 0.17 8.30
CA ASP A 830 -40.42 -1.27 8.06
C ASP A 830 -39.09 -1.60 7.36
N THR A 831 -38.58 -0.68 6.54
CA THR A 831 -37.35 -0.91 5.75
C THR A 831 -36.09 -0.33 6.41
N TYR A 832 -36.18 0.85 7.05
CA TYR A 832 -35.04 1.61 7.58
C TYR A 832 -35.04 1.73 9.12
N ASN A 833 -36.18 2.00 9.77
CA ASN A 833 -36.31 1.91 11.25
C ASN A 833 -36.46 0.46 11.75
N ASN A 834 -35.66 -0.44 11.16
CA ASN A 834 -35.67 -1.87 11.42
C ASN A 834 -34.33 -2.31 12.04
N LEU A 835 -33.29 -1.46 12.03
CA LEU A 835 -31.95 -1.79 12.50
C LEU A 835 -31.76 -1.50 13.99
N VAL A 836 -31.57 -2.54 14.80
CA VAL A 836 -31.16 -2.43 16.21
C VAL A 836 -29.67 -2.74 16.34
N ALA A 837 -28.93 -1.93 17.11
CA ALA A 837 -27.52 -2.16 17.37
C ALA A 837 -27.31 -3.35 18.31
N ARG A 838 -26.21 -4.08 18.15
CA ARG A 838 -25.83 -5.17 19.07
C ARG A 838 -25.66 -4.66 20.50
N GLU A 839 -26.35 -5.30 21.45
CA GLU A 839 -26.15 -5.09 22.87
C GLU A 839 -25.33 -6.22 23.48
N PHE A 840 -24.37 -5.86 24.33
CA PHE A 840 -23.48 -6.80 25.00
C PHE A 840 -23.72 -6.75 26.51
N ASP A 841 -23.60 -7.90 27.19
CA ASP A 841 -23.56 -7.97 28.65
C ASP A 841 -22.35 -8.80 29.12
N GLY A 842 -21.52 -8.18 29.96
CA GLY A 842 -20.35 -8.83 30.56
C GLY A 842 -20.53 -9.20 32.03
N SER A 843 -21.74 -9.16 32.58
CA SER A 843 -22.02 -9.42 34.00
C SER A 843 -21.47 -10.77 34.49
N HIS A 844 -21.46 -11.77 33.60
CA HIS A 844 -20.94 -13.12 33.84
C HIS A 844 -19.40 -13.20 33.97
N LEU A 845 -18.64 -12.18 33.55
CA LEU A 845 -17.19 -12.17 33.58
C LEU A 845 -16.64 -12.23 35.02
N ARG A 846 -15.76 -13.20 35.27
CA ARG A 846 -15.11 -13.45 36.57
C ARG A 846 -13.69 -12.88 36.68
N LEU A 847 -13.01 -12.62 35.56
CA LEU A 847 -11.67 -12.03 35.45
C LEU A 847 -10.60 -12.73 36.32
N PRO A 848 -10.30 -14.03 36.09
CA PRO A 848 -9.28 -14.76 36.86
C PRO A 848 -7.91 -14.07 36.81
N GLY A 849 -7.18 -14.06 37.92
CA GLY A 849 -5.87 -13.41 38.01
C GLY A 849 -5.91 -11.89 38.20
N ALA A 850 -7.08 -11.26 38.05
CA ALA A 850 -7.26 -9.85 38.38
C ALA A 850 -7.21 -9.63 39.91
N SER A 851 -6.66 -8.50 40.33
CA SER A 851 -6.58 -8.07 41.72
C SER A 851 -7.98 -7.87 42.30
N THR A 852 -8.30 -8.60 43.38
CA THR A 852 -9.60 -8.50 44.07
C THR A 852 -9.82 -7.14 44.75
N THR A 853 -8.78 -6.31 44.86
CA THR A 853 -8.87 -4.94 45.39
C THR A 853 -9.56 -4.00 44.40
N ILE A 854 -9.58 -4.33 43.11
CA ILE A 854 -10.22 -3.53 42.06
C ILE A 854 -11.49 -4.25 41.61
N SER A 855 -12.65 -3.60 41.77
CA SER A 855 -13.91 -4.08 41.22
C SER A 855 -14.28 -3.28 39.97
N LEU A 856 -14.41 -3.95 38.83
CA LEU A 856 -14.88 -3.33 37.60
C LEU A 856 -16.39 -3.10 37.63
N ARG A 857 -16.81 -1.98 37.04
CA ARG A 857 -18.24 -1.60 36.88
C ARG A 857 -18.87 -2.34 35.70
N SER A 858 -20.21 -2.31 35.62
CA SER A 858 -20.98 -2.99 34.56
C SER A 858 -20.56 -2.55 33.15
N HIS A 859 -20.37 -1.25 32.91
CA HIS A 859 -19.95 -0.75 31.59
C HIS A 859 -18.53 -1.20 31.19
N GLN A 860 -17.64 -1.41 32.18
CA GLN A 860 -16.29 -1.93 31.94
C GLN A 860 -16.36 -3.42 31.57
N LYS A 861 -17.13 -4.21 32.31
CA LYS A 861 -17.37 -5.62 31.99
C LYS A 861 -18.05 -5.79 30.62
N ARG A 862 -19.03 -4.95 30.30
CA ARG A 862 -19.69 -4.95 29.00
C ARG A 862 -18.70 -4.80 27.85
N VAL A 863 -17.84 -3.78 27.88
CA VAL A 863 -16.90 -3.54 26.78
C VAL A 863 -15.84 -4.64 26.71
N ILE A 864 -15.44 -5.23 27.84
CA ILE A 864 -14.55 -6.40 27.87
C ILE A 864 -15.22 -7.58 27.15
N TRP A 865 -16.49 -7.88 27.47
CA TRP A 865 -17.22 -8.96 26.80
C TRP A 865 -17.41 -8.68 25.31
N ARG A 866 -17.72 -7.43 24.93
CA ARG A 866 -17.81 -7.04 23.52
C ARG A 866 -16.52 -7.34 22.77
N ILE A 867 -15.36 -6.99 23.33
CA ILE A 867 -14.06 -7.29 22.74
C ILE A 867 -13.86 -8.81 22.63
N ILE A 868 -14.24 -9.58 23.65
CA ILE A 868 -14.14 -11.04 23.64
C ILE A 868 -15.06 -11.65 22.57
N ALA A 869 -16.29 -11.18 22.42
CA ALA A 869 -17.28 -11.74 21.50
C ALA A 869 -17.07 -11.29 20.05
N ALA A 870 -16.92 -9.99 19.81
CA ALA A 870 -16.88 -9.38 18.48
C ALA A 870 -15.47 -8.98 18.01
N GLY A 871 -14.47 -8.99 18.90
CA GLY A 871 -13.11 -8.61 18.56
C GLY A 871 -12.91 -7.09 18.48
N GLY A 872 -12.69 -6.59 17.26
CA GLY A 872 -12.35 -5.20 16.98
C GLY A 872 -13.40 -4.26 17.54
N THR A 873 -13.00 -3.40 18.49
CA THR A 873 -13.94 -2.52 19.20
C THR A 873 -13.37 -1.11 19.35
N TYR A 874 -14.21 -0.11 19.16
CA TYR A 874 -13.89 1.28 19.47
C TYR A 874 -14.50 1.71 20.82
N ILE A 875 -13.66 1.83 21.83
CA ILE A 875 -14.00 2.24 23.20
C ILE A 875 -14.11 3.78 23.25
N ALA A 876 -15.30 4.28 22.89
CA ALA A 876 -15.66 5.69 22.88
C ALA A 876 -16.21 6.13 24.26
N HIS A 877 -15.42 5.91 25.32
CA HIS A 877 -15.83 6.21 26.69
C HIS A 877 -15.24 7.54 27.19
N ALA A 878 -16.07 8.35 27.84
CA ALA A 878 -15.67 9.62 28.45
C ALA A 878 -14.42 9.49 29.34
N VAL A 879 -13.66 10.59 29.47
CA VAL A 879 -12.49 10.65 30.36
C VAL A 879 -12.89 10.29 31.80
N GLY A 880 -12.09 9.43 32.45
CA GLY A 880 -12.37 8.96 33.81
C GLY A 880 -13.31 7.74 33.93
N SER A 881 -13.80 7.19 32.81
CA SER A 881 -14.63 5.97 32.78
C SER A 881 -13.93 4.66 33.17
N GLY A 882 -12.59 4.66 33.25
CA GLY A 882 -11.80 3.45 33.52
C GLY A 882 -11.46 2.62 32.27
N LYS A 883 -11.20 3.29 31.14
CA LYS A 883 -10.77 2.67 29.87
C LYS A 883 -9.54 1.77 30.03
N THR A 884 -8.52 2.24 30.76
CA THR A 884 -7.26 1.50 30.94
C THR A 884 -7.49 0.10 31.51
N PHE A 885 -8.21 -0.01 32.64
CA PHE A 885 -8.52 -1.32 33.23
C PHE A 885 -9.38 -2.20 32.32
N SER A 886 -10.25 -1.59 31.50
CA SER A 886 -11.07 -2.34 30.53
C SER A 886 -10.20 -2.94 29.42
N MET A 887 -9.24 -2.16 28.88
CA MET A 887 -8.28 -2.65 27.89
C MET A 887 -7.38 -3.76 28.45
N VAL A 888 -6.83 -3.55 29.65
CA VAL A 888 -5.96 -4.53 30.32
C VAL A 888 -6.70 -5.86 30.57
N ALA A 889 -7.90 -5.79 31.14
CA ALA A 889 -8.72 -6.98 31.37
C ALA A 889 -9.10 -7.67 30.06
N ALA A 890 -9.44 -6.92 29.00
CA ALA A 890 -9.74 -7.51 27.70
C ALA A 890 -8.54 -8.24 27.08
N VAL A 891 -7.31 -7.72 27.23
CA VAL A 891 -6.09 -8.41 26.76
C VAL A 891 -5.90 -9.73 27.52
N MET A 892 -5.97 -9.69 28.85
CA MET A 892 -5.72 -10.88 29.68
C MET A 892 -6.81 -11.95 29.50
N GLU A 893 -8.08 -11.56 29.41
CA GLU A 893 -9.17 -12.53 29.20
C GLU A 893 -9.15 -13.13 27.80
N GLN A 894 -8.89 -12.33 26.74
CA GLN A 894 -8.71 -12.89 25.40
C GLN A 894 -7.56 -13.89 25.37
N LYS A 895 -6.46 -13.61 26.08
CA LYS A 895 -5.32 -14.53 26.16
C LYS A 895 -5.65 -15.81 26.92
N ARG A 896 -6.34 -15.73 28.07
CA ARG A 896 -6.79 -16.91 28.84
C ARG A 896 -7.69 -17.83 28.00
N LEU A 897 -8.54 -17.23 27.17
CA LEU A 897 -9.45 -17.93 26.26
C LEU A 897 -8.78 -18.36 24.94
N GLY A 898 -7.47 -18.14 24.77
CA GLY A 898 -6.75 -18.52 23.55
C GLY A 898 -7.09 -17.70 22.29
N LEU A 899 -7.81 -16.58 22.43
CA LEU A 899 -8.27 -15.74 21.31
C LEU A 899 -7.16 -14.88 20.71
N ILE A 900 -6.16 -14.54 21.53
CA ILE A 900 -4.95 -13.82 21.14
C ILE A 900 -3.75 -14.41 21.89
N SER A 901 -2.55 -14.21 21.36
CA SER A 901 -1.30 -14.65 21.99
C SER A 901 -0.45 -13.49 22.53
N LYS A 902 -0.38 -12.36 21.81
CA LYS A 902 0.52 -11.24 22.14
C LYS A 902 -0.03 -9.91 21.62
N ALA A 903 -0.53 -9.09 22.53
CA ALA A 903 -1.06 -7.76 22.21
C ALA A 903 0.04 -6.68 22.18
N MET A 904 -0.12 -5.67 21.34
CA MET A 904 0.65 -4.42 21.39
C MET A 904 -0.26 -3.24 21.76
N ILE A 905 0.10 -2.48 22.80
CA ILE A 905 -0.65 -1.31 23.27
C ILE A 905 0.16 -0.04 22.97
N ALA A 906 -0.34 0.80 22.07
CA ALA A 906 0.22 2.10 21.76
C ALA A 906 -0.45 3.18 22.62
N VAL A 907 0.36 3.99 23.32
CA VAL A 907 -0.12 5.05 24.23
C VAL A 907 0.61 6.38 24.02
N PRO A 908 0.05 7.53 24.46
CA PRO A 908 0.82 8.77 24.53
C PRO A 908 2.06 8.65 25.42
N GLY A 909 3.15 9.36 25.10
CA GLY A 909 4.41 9.29 25.86
C GLY A 909 4.24 9.54 27.36
N HIS A 910 3.43 10.53 27.74
CA HIS A 910 3.15 10.85 29.14
C HIS A 910 2.28 9.80 29.86
N CYS A 911 1.60 8.90 29.14
CA CYS A 911 0.76 7.84 29.70
C CYS A 911 1.49 6.51 29.84
N LEU A 912 2.71 6.34 29.31
CA LEU A 912 3.42 5.05 29.24
C LEU A 912 3.60 4.40 30.63
N ALA A 913 4.17 5.14 31.58
CA ALA A 913 4.40 4.66 32.94
C ALA A 913 3.08 4.41 33.68
N GLN A 914 2.05 5.21 33.40
CA GLN A 914 0.72 5.03 33.98
C GLN A 914 0.08 3.73 33.50
N MET A 915 0.08 3.47 32.19
CA MET A 915 -0.46 2.24 31.59
C MET A 915 0.24 1.00 32.15
N ALA A 916 1.58 0.97 32.19
CA ALA A 916 2.33 -0.17 32.73
C ALA A 916 2.03 -0.44 34.22
N ARG A 917 1.92 0.63 35.02
CA ARG A 917 1.58 0.52 36.44
C ARG A 917 0.15 0.01 36.64
N GLU A 918 -0.82 0.55 35.92
CA GLU A 918 -2.22 0.13 36.01
C GLU A 918 -2.41 -1.32 35.51
N PHE A 919 -1.64 -1.74 34.49
CA PHE A 919 -1.61 -3.12 34.04
C PHE A 919 -1.20 -4.07 35.18
N LEU A 920 -0.04 -3.82 35.81
CA LEU A 920 0.48 -4.65 36.91
C LEU A 920 -0.33 -4.50 38.20
N MET A 921 -1.03 -3.38 38.40
CA MET A 921 -1.94 -3.20 39.52
C MET A 921 -3.17 -4.11 39.40
N LEU A 922 -3.70 -4.28 38.18
CA LEU A 922 -4.81 -5.18 37.92
C LEU A 922 -4.35 -6.63 37.80
N TYR A 923 -3.25 -6.93 37.10
CA TYR A 923 -2.69 -8.27 36.93
C TYR A 923 -1.21 -8.32 37.35
N PRO A 924 -0.91 -8.57 38.63
CA PRO A 924 0.46 -8.52 39.16
C PRO A 924 1.43 -9.55 38.56
N THR A 925 0.91 -10.66 38.02
CA THR A 925 1.71 -11.73 37.42
C THR A 925 1.93 -11.57 35.91
N ALA A 926 1.38 -10.52 35.30
CA ALA A 926 1.48 -10.29 33.86
C ALA A 926 2.91 -9.98 33.41
N ARG A 927 3.32 -10.56 32.29
CA ARG A 927 4.61 -10.33 31.62
C ARG A 927 4.44 -9.24 30.58
N ILE A 928 4.79 -8.01 30.96
CA ILE A 928 4.73 -6.86 30.04
C ILE A 928 6.14 -6.41 29.61
N LEU A 929 6.25 -5.96 28.37
CA LEU A 929 7.45 -5.30 27.85
C LEU A 929 7.11 -3.85 27.50
N VAL A 930 7.90 -2.89 27.99
CA VAL A 930 7.60 -1.45 27.87
C VAL A 930 8.72 -0.73 27.11
N ALA A 931 8.38 0.19 26.20
CA ALA A 931 9.36 1.05 25.54
C ALA A 931 8.84 2.45 25.19
N ASP A 932 9.75 3.42 25.28
CA ASP A 932 9.58 4.79 24.79
C ASP A 932 10.49 5.08 23.60
N GLU A 933 10.43 6.28 23.04
CA GLU A 933 11.27 6.73 21.93
C GLU A 933 12.78 6.67 22.20
N THR A 934 13.22 6.70 23.47
CA THR A 934 14.65 6.57 23.84
C THR A 934 15.16 5.15 23.60
N ASN A 935 14.27 4.16 23.62
CA ASN A 935 14.55 2.80 23.20
C ASN A 935 14.70 2.66 21.68
N PHE A 936 14.31 3.65 20.88
CA PHE A 936 14.28 3.57 19.41
C PHE A 936 15.47 4.23 18.70
N VAL A 937 16.56 4.51 19.42
CA VAL A 937 17.89 4.73 18.82
C VAL A 937 18.39 3.43 18.19
N LYS A 938 18.97 3.44 16.97
CA LYS A 938 19.24 2.27 16.11
C LYS A 938 19.61 0.96 16.85
N ALA A 939 20.66 0.97 17.68
CA ALA A 939 21.11 -0.21 18.43
C ALA A 939 20.15 -0.64 19.58
N LYS A 940 19.56 0.32 20.30
CA LYS A 940 18.56 0.04 21.35
C LYS A 940 17.26 -0.51 20.76
N ARG A 941 16.89 -0.03 19.56
CA ARG A 941 15.70 -0.44 18.81
C ARG A 941 15.79 -1.92 18.44
N GLN A 942 16.89 -2.32 17.81
CA GLN A 942 17.14 -3.73 17.47
C GLN A 942 17.09 -4.63 18.71
N ARG A 943 17.67 -4.18 19.83
CA ARG A 943 17.60 -4.90 21.11
C ARG A 943 16.18 -5.03 21.65
N PHE A 944 15.37 -3.99 21.55
CA PHE A 944 13.98 -4.05 21.98
C PHE A 944 13.17 -5.04 21.13
N LEU A 945 13.26 -4.94 19.80
CA LEU A 945 12.51 -5.81 18.88
C LEU A 945 12.92 -7.28 19.02
N ALA A 946 14.21 -7.54 19.20
CA ALA A 946 14.71 -8.89 19.46
C ALA A 946 14.10 -9.51 20.73
N ARG A 947 14.07 -8.75 21.85
CA ARG A 947 13.43 -9.21 23.09
C ARG A 947 11.93 -9.40 22.96
N ALA A 948 11.26 -8.56 22.16
CA ALA A 948 9.84 -8.67 21.89
C ALA A 948 9.51 -9.97 21.13
N ALA A 949 10.36 -10.37 20.19
CA ALA A 949 10.19 -11.58 19.38
C ALA A 949 10.54 -12.88 20.14
N THR A 950 11.60 -12.89 20.95
CA THR A 950 12.11 -14.12 21.59
C THR A 950 11.48 -14.44 22.95
N GLY A 951 10.66 -13.53 23.49
CA GLY A 951 9.97 -13.69 24.77
C GLY A 951 8.47 -13.95 24.65
N ASN A 952 7.94 -14.70 25.63
CA ASN A 952 6.51 -14.92 25.85
C ASN A 952 5.92 -13.81 26.70
N TRP A 953 5.51 -12.72 26.04
CA TRP A 953 4.90 -11.53 26.63
C TRP A 953 3.38 -11.58 26.56
N ASP A 954 2.68 -11.07 27.58
CA ASP A 954 1.23 -10.86 27.56
C ASP A 954 0.86 -9.61 26.77
N ALA A 955 1.62 -8.53 26.97
CA ALA A 955 1.46 -7.30 26.21
C ALA A 955 2.80 -6.56 26.03
N ILE A 956 2.93 -5.87 24.90
CA ILE A 956 4.01 -4.94 24.62
C ILE A 956 3.43 -3.52 24.61
N ILE A 957 3.88 -2.64 25.52
CA ILE A 957 3.35 -1.28 25.70
C ILE A 957 4.37 -0.28 25.14
N ILE A 958 3.97 0.53 24.17
CA ILE A 958 4.88 1.47 23.49
C ILE A 958 4.28 2.85 23.30
N THR A 959 5.13 3.88 23.10
CA THR A 959 4.64 5.23 22.80
C THR A 959 4.16 5.38 21.34
N HIS A 960 3.23 6.28 21.08
CA HIS A 960 2.78 6.60 19.71
C HIS A 960 3.93 6.95 18.77
N ASP A 961 4.96 7.64 19.28
CA ASP A 961 6.11 8.04 18.48
C ASP A 961 7.10 6.90 18.26
N ALA A 962 7.17 5.93 19.18
CA ALA A 962 7.88 4.67 19.01
C ALA A 962 7.21 3.74 18.00
N PHE A 963 5.87 3.75 17.93
CA PHE A 963 5.07 2.85 17.10
C PHE A 963 5.42 2.90 15.61
N LYS A 964 5.70 4.10 15.06
CA LYS A 964 6.10 4.27 13.66
C LYS A 964 7.36 3.51 13.24
N PHE A 965 8.17 3.05 14.19
CA PHE A 965 9.42 2.33 13.93
C PHE A 965 9.26 0.81 13.94
N ILE A 966 8.06 0.28 14.17
CA ILE A 966 7.74 -1.14 13.99
C ILE A 966 7.33 -1.32 12.53
N PRO A 967 8.13 -1.95 11.66
CA PRO A 967 7.74 -2.13 10.27
C PRO A 967 6.76 -3.30 10.11
N VAL A 968 6.00 -3.29 9.01
CA VAL A 968 5.33 -4.48 8.48
C VAL A 968 6.21 -5.13 7.40
N GLU A 969 5.76 -6.24 6.86
CA GLU A 969 6.40 -6.88 5.71
C GLU A 969 6.34 -5.96 4.47
N GLY A 970 7.47 -5.80 3.78
CA GLY A 970 7.63 -4.84 2.69
C GLY A 970 6.73 -5.12 1.50
N ASP A 971 6.57 -6.40 1.15
CA ASP A 971 5.68 -6.82 0.05
C ASP A 971 4.20 -6.56 0.37
N PHE A 972 3.82 -6.60 1.65
CA PHE A 972 2.47 -6.22 2.06
C PHE A 972 2.25 -4.72 1.92
N GLU A 973 3.15 -3.89 2.47
CA GLU A 973 3.01 -2.43 2.37
C GLU A 973 3.09 -1.95 0.91
N ARG A 974 3.95 -2.58 0.10
CA ARG A 974 4.06 -2.31 -1.34
C ARG A 974 2.74 -2.53 -2.06
N ARG A 975 2.15 -3.74 -1.93
CA ARG A 975 0.86 -4.08 -2.54
C ARG A 975 -0.24 -3.10 -2.13
N MET A 976 -0.30 -2.76 -0.84
CA MET A 976 -1.30 -1.83 -0.32
C MET A 976 -1.14 -0.41 -0.88
N ILE A 977 0.08 0.06 -1.10
CA ILE A 977 0.33 1.36 -1.75
C ILE A 977 -0.03 1.30 -3.24
N GLU A 978 0.29 0.20 -3.92
CA GLU A 978 -0.07 -0.02 -5.33
C GLU A 978 -1.59 -0.03 -5.53
N GLU A 979 -2.34 -0.72 -4.66
CA GLU A 979 -3.81 -0.71 -4.65
C GLU A 979 -4.37 0.70 -4.43
N GLN A 980 -3.78 1.47 -3.51
CA GLN A 980 -4.21 2.85 -3.27
C GLN A 980 -3.89 3.77 -4.45
N ILE A 981 -2.78 3.54 -5.16
CA ILE A 981 -2.45 4.23 -6.40
C ILE A 981 -3.47 3.90 -7.50
N ALA A 982 -3.85 2.63 -7.65
CA ALA A 982 -4.86 2.19 -8.60
C ALA A 982 -6.23 2.83 -8.32
N SER A 983 -6.64 2.91 -7.04
CA SER A 983 -7.84 3.65 -6.63
C SER A 983 -7.78 5.13 -7.02
N PHE A 984 -6.64 5.80 -6.88
CA PHE A 984 -6.49 7.19 -7.35
C PHE A 984 -6.54 7.32 -8.88
N GLU A 985 -6.08 6.31 -9.62
CA GLU A 985 -6.18 6.27 -11.08
C GLU A 985 -7.63 6.15 -11.53
N GLU A 986 -8.41 5.25 -10.92
CA GLU A 986 -9.84 5.10 -11.19
C GLU A 986 -10.62 6.40 -10.90
N VAL A 987 -10.33 7.06 -9.78
CA VAL A 987 -10.95 8.36 -9.47
C VAL A 987 -10.56 9.41 -10.53
N LEU A 988 -9.30 9.45 -10.98
CA LEU A 988 -8.86 10.37 -12.05
C LEU A 988 -9.57 10.15 -13.38
N GLU A 989 -10.02 8.93 -13.67
CA GLU A 989 -10.82 8.62 -14.85
C GLU A 989 -12.26 9.16 -14.71
N SER A 990 -12.82 9.17 -13.49
CA SER A 990 -14.17 9.66 -13.20
C SER A 990 -14.30 11.19 -13.07
N VAL A 991 -13.22 11.90 -12.72
CA VAL A 991 -13.24 13.36 -12.55
C VAL A 991 -13.23 14.06 -13.91
N ASP A 992 -14.16 15.01 -14.10
CA ASP A 992 -14.29 15.83 -15.31
C ASP A 992 -12.92 16.39 -15.76
N ALA A 993 -12.60 16.23 -17.05
CA ALA A 993 -11.35 16.70 -17.66
C ALA A 993 -11.14 18.21 -17.46
N ASP A 994 -12.23 18.93 -17.27
CA ASP A 994 -12.28 20.37 -17.05
C ASP A 994 -11.98 20.81 -15.61
N ASP A 995 -12.07 19.92 -14.61
CA ASP A 995 -11.75 20.22 -13.21
C ASP A 995 -10.24 20.02 -12.92
N ARG A 996 -9.44 20.95 -13.46
CA ARG A 996 -7.97 20.94 -13.33
C ARG A 996 -7.48 20.94 -11.88
N LEU A 997 -8.22 21.53 -10.94
CA LEU A 997 -7.79 21.67 -9.54
C LEU A 997 -7.92 20.33 -8.80
N SER A 998 -9.06 19.65 -8.96
CA SER A 998 -9.31 18.33 -8.36
C SER A 998 -8.39 17.27 -8.98
N ARG A 999 -8.22 17.26 -10.31
CA ARG A 999 -7.27 16.36 -11.00
C ARG A 999 -5.84 16.54 -10.51
N LYS A 1000 -5.33 17.79 -10.50
CA LYS A 1000 -3.98 18.10 -9.99
C LYS A 1000 -3.78 17.66 -8.53
N ARG A 1001 -4.84 17.72 -7.71
CA ARG A 1001 -4.78 17.28 -6.32
C ARG A 1001 -4.67 15.76 -6.20
N ILE A 1002 -5.50 15.02 -6.95
CA ILE A 1002 -5.45 13.55 -6.97
C ILE A 1002 -4.12 13.07 -7.56
N GLU A 1003 -3.64 13.70 -8.63
CA GLU A 1003 -2.31 13.49 -9.18
C GLU A 1003 -1.21 13.74 -8.14
N SER A 1004 -1.32 14.79 -7.32
CA SER A 1004 -0.37 15.02 -6.22
C SER A 1004 -0.45 13.96 -5.12
N MET A 1005 -1.65 13.42 -4.81
CA MET A 1005 -1.81 12.31 -3.86
C MET A 1005 -1.19 11.03 -4.41
N LYS A 1006 -1.42 10.74 -5.69
CA LYS A 1006 -0.80 9.66 -6.43
C LYS A 1006 0.72 9.79 -6.44
N GLU A 1007 1.26 10.97 -6.77
CA GLU A 1007 2.70 11.26 -6.76
C GLU A 1007 3.30 11.06 -5.36
N LYS A 1008 2.60 11.47 -4.29
CA LYS A 1008 3.03 11.21 -2.91
C LYS A 1008 3.07 9.72 -2.58
N MET A 1009 2.09 8.94 -3.03
CA MET A 1009 2.08 7.48 -2.83
C MET A 1009 3.16 6.79 -3.67
N GLN A 1010 3.39 7.25 -4.90
CA GLN A 1010 4.49 6.79 -5.75
C GLN A 1010 5.86 7.09 -5.12
N ALA A 1011 6.07 8.30 -4.62
CA ALA A 1011 7.28 8.67 -3.88
C ALA A 1011 7.48 7.81 -2.62
N LYS A 1012 6.38 7.41 -1.96
CA LYS A 1012 6.43 6.49 -0.81
C LYS A 1012 6.78 5.07 -1.23
N LEU A 1013 6.22 4.59 -2.34
CA LEU A 1013 6.55 3.30 -2.95
C LEU A 1013 8.04 3.23 -3.32
N GLU A 1014 8.57 4.29 -3.94
CA GLU A 1014 9.99 4.45 -4.24
C GLU A 1014 10.83 4.50 -2.95
N GLY A 1015 10.34 5.21 -1.93
CA GLY A 1015 10.98 5.34 -0.62
C GLY A 1015 11.06 4.03 0.18
N LEU A 1016 10.11 3.11 0.02
CA LEU A 1016 10.13 1.78 0.64
C LEU A 1016 11.31 0.94 0.15
N SER A 1017 11.63 1.03 -1.14
CA SER A 1017 12.83 0.42 -1.73
C SER A 1017 14.14 0.96 -1.12
N GLY A 1018 14.11 2.14 -0.49
CA GLY A 1018 15.25 2.79 0.16
C GLY A 1018 15.39 2.52 1.66
N HIS A 1019 14.40 1.91 2.33
CA HIS A 1019 14.44 1.66 3.78
C HIS A 1019 15.33 0.45 4.11
N LYS A 1020 16.64 0.69 4.21
CA LYS A 1020 17.67 -0.26 4.69
C LYS A 1020 17.65 -0.47 6.22
N ASP A 1021 16.50 -0.44 6.86
CA ASP A 1021 16.43 -0.74 8.31
C ASP A 1021 16.12 -2.23 8.48
N ASP A 1022 17.18 -3.00 8.71
CA ASP A 1022 17.20 -4.47 8.82
C ASP A 1022 16.60 -5.00 10.15
N LEU A 1023 15.41 -4.53 10.51
CA LEU A 1023 14.74 -4.78 11.79
C LEU A 1023 13.71 -5.91 11.70
N LEU A 1024 13.41 -6.54 12.84
CA LEU A 1024 12.28 -7.48 12.91
C LEU A 1024 10.96 -6.76 12.63
N HIS A 1025 10.09 -7.36 11.82
CA HIS A 1025 8.76 -6.81 11.49
C HIS A 1025 7.66 -7.30 12.45
N LEU A 1026 6.48 -6.70 12.37
CA LEU A 1026 5.33 -6.95 13.25
C LEU A 1026 5.00 -8.45 13.39
N GLY A 1027 5.04 -9.19 12.27
CA GLY A 1027 4.82 -10.63 12.21
C GLY A 1027 5.92 -11.46 12.90
N GLU A 1028 7.20 -11.13 12.70
CA GLU A 1028 8.34 -11.78 13.39
C GLU A 1028 8.34 -11.52 14.90
N ILE A 1029 7.76 -10.40 15.36
CA ILE A 1029 7.56 -10.12 16.79
C ILE A 1029 6.43 -11.00 17.35
N GLY A 1030 5.52 -11.48 16.50
CA GLY A 1030 4.37 -12.30 16.86
C GLY A 1030 3.20 -11.52 17.44
N ILE A 1031 3.04 -10.24 17.09
CA ILE A 1031 1.85 -9.45 17.46
C ILE A 1031 0.65 -9.92 16.64
N ASP A 1032 -0.48 -10.17 17.31
CA ASP A 1032 -1.75 -10.54 16.66
C ASP A 1032 -2.91 -9.56 16.91
N GLN A 1033 -2.77 -8.63 17.86
CA GLN A 1033 -3.75 -7.57 18.09
C GLN A 1033 -3.08 -6.26 18.50
N ILE A 1034 -3.56 -5.14 17.97
CA ILE A 1034 -3.12 -3.79 18.34
C ILE A 1034 -4.21 -3.07 19.14
N LEU A 1035 -3.82 -2.41 20.22
CA LEU A 1035 -4.65 -1.53 21.01
C LEU A 1035 -4.07 -0.12 20.97
N VAL A 1036 -4.91 0.89 20.78
CA VAL A 1036 -4.48 2.30 20.73
C VAL A 1036 -5.27 3.12 21.74
N ASP A 1037 -4.57 3.71 22.71
CA ASP A 1037 -5.15 4.72 23.61
C ASP A 1037 -5.03 6.13 23.02
N GLU A 1038 -5.93 7.03 23.39
CA GLU A 1038 -6.07 8.36 22.78
C GLU A 1038 -6.09 8.33 21.24
N ALA A 1039 -6.91 7.42 20.69
CA ALA A 1039 -7.03 7.12 19.26
C ALA A 1039 -7.41 8.31 18.38
N GLN A 1040 -7.88 9.43 18.95
CA GLN A 1040 -8.07 10.68 18.21
C GLN A 1040 -6.81 11.16 17.47
N GLN A 1041 -5.62 10.75 17.92
CA GLN A 1041 -4.36 11.07 17.23
C GLN A 1041 -4.15 10.32 15.89
N PHE A 1042 -5.00 9.33 15.58
CA PHE A 1042 -4.89 8.47 14.40
C PHE A 1042 -6.05 8.62 13.40
N ARG A 1043 -7.00 9.53 13.63
CA ARG A 1043 -8.22 9.69 12.80
C ARG A 1043 -8.04 10.51 11.51
N LYS A 1044 -6.81 10.80 11.11
CA LYS A 1044 -6.52 11.61 9.92
C LYS A 1044 -5.88 10.75 8.82
N LEU A 1045 -6.67 9.89 8.19
CA LEU A 1045 -6.26 9.11 7.01
C LEU A 1045 -6.42 9.94 5.72
N SER A 1046 -5.62 9.62 4.71
CA SER A 1046 -5.78 10.21 3.38
C SER A 1046 -6.97 9.60 2.66
N PHE A 1047 -7.67 10.40 1.86
CA PHE A 1047 -8.78 9.96 1.01
C PHE A 1047 -8.97 10.88 -0.19
N ALA A 1048 -9.62 10.40 -1.24
CA ALA A 1048 -10.02 11.22 -2.39
C ALA A 1048 -11.40 11.86 -2.12
N THR A 1049 -11.62 13.07 -2.63
CA THR A 1049 -12.92 13.77 -2.55
C THR A 1049 -12.99 14.90 -3.58
N ASN A 1050 -14.16 15.03 -4.20
CA ASN A 1050 -14.53 16.14 -5.08
C ASN A 1050 -14.99 17.38 -4.29
N GLN A 1051 -15.27 17.23 -2.98
CA GLN A 1051 -15.72 18.32 -2.09
C GLN A 1051 -14.54 19.10 -1.48
N SER A 1052 -13.60 19.51 -2.32
CA SER A 1052 -12.33 20.13 -1.91
C SER A 1052 -12.48 21.51 -1.26
N ASP A 1053 -13.55 22.23 -1.58
CA ASP A 1053 -13.86 23.58 -1.09
C ASP A 1053 -14.53 23.57 0.31
N LEU A 1054 -14.87 22.39 0.83
CA LEU A 1054 -15.63 22.26 2.07
C LEU A 1054 -14.73 22.43 3.31
N LYS A 1055 -15.00 23.43 4.13
CA LYS A 1055 -14.21 23.69 5.34
C LYS A 1055 -14.48 22.62 6.39
N GLY A 1056 -13.41 21.96 6.85
CA GLY A 1056 -13.49 20.84 7.79
C GLY A 1056 -13.22 19.46 7.15
N VAL A 1057 -13.05 19.40 5.84
CA VAL A 1057 -12.65 18.18 5.11
C VAL A 1057 -11.23 18.38 4.59
N ASP A 1058 -10.23 17.79 5.27
CA ASP A 1058 -8.84 17.77 4.79
C ASP A 1058 -8.48 16.35 4.35
N PRO A 1059 -8.45 16.08 3.03
CA PRO A 1059 -8.10 14.77 2.49
C PRO A 1059 -6.61 14.42 2.61
N ASN A 1060 -5.75 15.33 3.06
CA ASN A 1060 -4.36 14.99 3.34
C ASN A 1060 -4.27 14.30 4.71
N GLY A 1061 -3.93 13.01 4.71
CA GLY A 1061 -3.72 12.23 5.91
C GLY A 1061 -2.41 12.54 6.64
N SER A 1062 -2.26 11.95 7.82
CA SER A 1062 -1.03 11.94 8.60
C SER A 1062 -0.30 10.60 8.44
N GLN A 1063 1.03 10.63 8.49
CA GLN A 1063 1.84 9.39 8.45
C GLN A 1063 1.52 8.45 9.63
N ARG A 1064 1.18 9.00 10.80
CA ARG A 1064 0.80 8.23 11.99
C ARG A 1064 -0.48 7.42 11.77
N ALA A 1065 -1.49 8.04 11.17
CA ALA A 1065 -2.73 7.34 10.82
C ALA A 1065 -2.46 6.24 9.78
N TRP A 1066 -1.69 6.56 8.73
CA TRP A 1066 -1.32 5.55 7.73
C TRP A 1066 -0.62 4.34 8.33
N ASP A 1067 0.36 4.56 9.22
CA ASP A 1067 1.11 3.50 9.88
C ASP A 1067 0.20 2.54 10.68
N LEU A 1068 -0.77 3.08 11.44
CA LEU A 1068 -1.77 2.25 12.11
C LEU A 1068 -2.64 1.49 11.10
N PHE A 1069 -3.03 2.14 10.00
CA PHE A 1069 -3.90 1.55 9.00
C PHE A 1069 -3.23 0.35 8.31
N VAL A 1070 -1.98 0.50 7.88
CA VAL A 1070 -1.19 -0.60 7.28
C VAL A 1070 -1.05 -1.77 8.24
N LYS A 1071 -0.66 -1.52 9.50
CA LYS A 1071 -0.50 -2.58 10.50
C LYS A 1071 -1.80 -3.30 10.82
N THR A 1072 -2.90 -2.54 10.92
CA THR A 1072 -4.23 -3.09 11.12
C THR A 1072 -4.63 -4.00 9.96
N ARG A 1073 -4.39 -3.58 8.71
CA ARG A 1073 -4.67 -4.40 7.53
C ARG A 1073 -3.78 -5.66 7.48
N TYR A 1074 -2.51 -5.55 7.87
CA TYR A 1074 -1.60 -6.70 7.95
C TYR A 1074 -2.10 -7.77 8.94
N LEU A 1075 -2.56 -7.34 10.12
CA LEU A 1075 -3.14 -8.27 11.11
C LEU A 1075 -4.49 -8.83 10.66
N ALA A 1076 -5.31 -8.01 10.01
CA ALA A 1076 -6.62 -8.42 9.49
C ALA A 1076 -6.51 -9.53 8.43
N ALA A 1077 -5.39 -9.61 7.69
CA ALA A 1077 -5.15 -10.69 6.74
C ALA A 1077 -5.04 -12.07 7.40
N LYS A 1078 -4.64 -12.14 8.69
CA LYS A 1078 -4.59 -13.38 9.47
C LYS A 1078 -5.84 -13.59 10.33
N ASN A 1079 -6.31 -12.53 10.97
CA ASN A 1079 -7.51 -12.55 11.81
C ASN A 1079 -8.32 -11.26 11.57
N PRO A 1080 -9.32 -11.29 10.67
CA PRO A 1080 -10.05 -10.09 10.26
C PRO A 1080 -10.90 -9.49 11.37
N GLU A 1081 -11.34 -10.29 12.34
CA GLU A 1081 -12.22 -9.85 13.42
C GLU A 1081 -11.47 -9.14 14.55
N ARG A 1082 -10.19 -9.46 14.79
CA ARG A 1082 -9.45 -9.00 15.98
C ARG A 1082 -8.20 -8.13 15.75
N PRO A 1083 -8.05 -7.38 14.64
CA PRO A 1083 -6.78 -6.69 14.37
C PRO A 1083 -6.56 -5.45 15.26
N LEU A 1084 -7.63 -4.76 15.67
CA LEU A 1084 -7.55 -3.41 16.27
C LEU A 1084 -8.61 -3.15 17.33
N ILE A 1085 -8.18 -2.61 18.47
CA ILE A 1085 -9.03 -1.95 19.46
C ILE A 1085 -8.57 -0.49 19.59
N MET A 1086 -9.50 0.45 19.46
CA MET A 1086 -9.21 1.86 19.65
C MET A 1086 -9.90 2.36 20.93
N ALA A 1087 -9.27 3.27 21.66
CA ALA A 1087 -9.84 3.88 22.85
C ALA A 1087 -9.68 5.40 22.80
N SER A 1088 -10.74 6.15 23.14
CA SER A 1088 -10.67 7.61 23.19
C SER A 1088 -11.66 8.20 24.18
N GLY A 1089 -11.24 9.27 24.86
CA GLY A 1089 -12.10 10.11 25.70
C GLY A 1089 -13.08 10.99 24.92
N SER A 1090 -12.81 11.24 23.64
CA SER A 1090 -13.59 12.10 22.75
C SER A 1090 -14.01 11.31 21.51
N PRO A 1091 -15.24 10.77 21.46
CA PRO A 1091 -15.69 9.87 20.39
C PRO A 1091 -15.43 10.44 18.99
N ILE A 1092 -15.75 11.72 18.79
CA ILE A 1092 -15.56 12.53 17.58
C ILE A 1092 -15.20 13.95 18.03
N THR A 1093 -14.14 14.55 17.48
CA THR A 1093 -13.69 15.86 17.94
C THR A 1093 -14.26 17.03 17.14
N ASN A 1094 -14.22 17.03 15.80
CA ASN A 1094 -14.67 18.21 15.03
C ASN A 1094 -15.11 18.01 13.57
N THR A 1095 -14.93 16.84 12.93
CA THR A 1095 -15.24 16.71 11.48
C THR A 1095 -15.95 15.41 11.14
N LEU A 1096 -16.88 15.47 10.16
CA LEU A 1096 -17.57 14.29 9.64
C LEU A 1096 -16.59 13.23 9.11
N ALA A 1097 -15.47 13.67 8.52
CA ALA A 1097 -14.43 12.81 7.99
C ALA A 1097 -13.74 11.93 9.05
N GLU A 1098 -13.71 12.34 10.33
CA GLU A 1098 -13.19 11.50 11.41
C GLU A 1098 -14.03 10.23 11.60
N MET A 1099 -15.36 10.33 11.52
CA MET A 1099 -16.26 9.20 11.73
C MET A 1099 -16.14 8.16 10.61
N TRP A 1100 -16.07 8.65 9.37
CA TRP A 1100 -15.79 7.81 8.21
C TRP A 1100 -14.40 7.18 8.29
N THR A 1101 -13.38 7.94 8.70
CA THR A 1101 -12.02 7.42 8.89
C THR A 1101 -11.97 6.31 9.95
N VAL A 1102 -12.63 6.51 11.09
CA VAL A 1102 -12.76 5.48 12.13
C VAL A 1102 -13.47 4.24 11.59
N SER A 1103 -14.53 4.43 10.80
CA SER A 1103 -15.24 3.32 10.16
C SER A 1103 -14.34 2.54 9.20
N ARG A 1104 -13.44 3.20 8.45
CA ARG A 1104 -12.43 2.51 7.62
C ARG A 1104 -11.43 1.69 8.43
N TYR A 1105 -11.08 2.10 9.64
CA TYR A 1105 -10.23 1.29 10.51
C TYR A 1105 -10.97 0.06 11.03
N MET A 1106 -12.20 0.26 11.50
CA MET A 1106 -12.93 -0.74 12.27
C MET A 1106 -13.71 -1.72 11.40
N ASP A 1107 -14.30 -1.26 10.29
CA ASP A 1107 -15.26 -2.03 9.50
C ASP A 1107 -15.26 -1.61 8.01
N LEU A 1108 -14.08 -1.72 7.38
CA LEU A 1108 -13.91 -1.37 5.96
C LEU A 1108 -14.77 -2.26 5.05
N GLU A 1109 -14.91 -3.55 5.39
CA GLU A 1109 -15.64 -4.51 4.56
C GLU A 1109 -17.13 -4.18 4.52
N ALA A 1110 -17.76 -3.80 5.63
CA ALA A 1110 -19.16 -3.40 5.60
C ALA A 1110 -19.36 -2.06 4.88
N LEU A 1111 -18.38 -1.15 4.90
CA LEU A 1111 -18.42 0.05 4.07
C LEU A 1111 -18.37 -0.30 2.58
N GLN A 1112 -17.53 -1.26 2.19
CA GLN A 1112 -17.43 -1.73 0.80
C GLN A 1112 -18.73 -2.39 0.34
N LYS A 1113 -19.30 -3.31 1.14
CA LYS A 1113 -20.58 -3.98 0.85
C LYS A 1113 -21.75 -3.00 0.68
N ARG A 1114 -21.70 -1.85 1.35
CA ARG A 1114 -22.72 -0.78 1.28
C ARG A 1114 -22.39 0.29 0.23
N PHE A 1115 -21.27 0.18 -0.50
CA PHE A 1115 -20.76 1.22 -1.41
C PHE A 1115 -20.52 2.59 -0.74
N LEU A 1116 -20.18 2.58 0.56
CA LEU A 1116 -19.88 3.76 1.38
C LEU A 1116 -18.39 3.89 1.73
N HIS A 1117 -17.53 3.10 1.08
CA HIS A 1117 -16.09 3.09 1.28
C HIS A 1117 -15.39 4.29 0.64
N GLU A 1118 -16.06 5.02 -0.25
CA GLU A 1118 -15.64 6.31 -0.80
C GLU A 1118 -16.21 7.46 0.03
N PHE A 1119 -15.41 8.51 0.27
CA PHE A 1119 -15.79 9.59 1.17
C PHE A 1119 -17.00 10.37 0.65
N ASP A 1120 -17.05 10.64 -0.66
CA ASP A 1120 -18.12 11.43 -1.26
C ASP A 1120 -19.47 10.68 -1.22
N ALA A 1121 -19.46 9.37 -1.44
CA ALA A 1121 -20.65 8.52 -1.31
C ALA A 1121 -21.17 8.52 0.13
N TRP A 1122 -20.27 8.37 1.10
CA TRP A 1122 -20.64 8.44 2.52
C TRP A 1122 -21.14 9.84 2.92
N ALA A 1123 -20.48 10.89 2.47
CA ALA A 1123 -20.84 12.27 2.76
C ALA A 1123 -22.19 12.66 2.15
N ALA A 1124 -22.50 12.19 0.94
CA ALA A 1124 -23.81 12.40 0.31
C ALA A 1124 -24.96 11.75 1.10
N ASN A 1125 -24.71 10.60 1.72
CA ASN A 1125 -25.73 9.86 2.46
C ASN A 1125 -26.00 10.43 3.88
N PHE A 1126 -24.98 11.03 4.51
CA PHE A 1126 -25.05 11.41 5.94
C PHE A 1126 -24.75 12.88 6.26
N GLY A 1127 -24.20 13.67 5.32
CA GLY A 1127 -23.77 15.04 5.57
C GLY A 1127 -24.69 16.09 4.95
N GLU A 1128 -25.02 17.14 5.72
CA GLU A 1128 -25.65 18.37 5.19
C GLU A 1128 -24.69 19.55 5.24
N THR A 1129 -24.56 20.24 4.10
CA THR A 1129 -23.73 21.43 3.99
C THR A 1129 -24.55 22.71 4.06
N ARG A 1130 -24.06 23.72 4.78
CA ARG A 1130 -24.60 25.09 4.74
C ARG A 1130 -23.47 26.09 4.54
N THR A 1131 -23.79 27.17 3.84
CA THR A 1131 -22.89 28.30 3.64
C THR A 1131 -23.21 29.37 4.67
N GLU A 1132 -22.27 29.63 5.58
CA GLU A 1132 -22.39 30.67 6.60
C GLU A 1132 -21.36 31.77 6.35
N LEU A 1133 -21.70 33.00 6.76
CA LEU A 1133 -20.78 34.13 6.71
C LEU A 1133 -19.84 34.09 7.92
N GLU A 1134 -18.55 33.82 7.70
CA GLU A 1134 -17.55 33.84 8.76
C GLU A 1134 -16.76 35.15 8.79
N LEU A 1135 -16.62 35.72 9.99
CA LEU A 1135 -15.78 36.88 10.24
C LEU A 1135 -14.30 36.50 10.15
N GLN A 1136 -13.59 37.07 9.19
CA GLN A 1136 -12.14 36.91 9.03
C GLN A 1136 -11.35 37.76 10.03
N PRO A 1137 -10.04 37.47 10.24
CA PRO A 1137 -9.16 38.32 11.05
C PRO A 1137 -9.06 39.78 10.57
N SER A 1138 -9.34 40.02 9.27
CA SER A 1138 -9.45 41.34 8.66
C SER A 1138 -10.71 42.12 9.08
N GLY A 1139 -11.70 41.47 9.69
CA GLY A 1139 -13.00 42.04 10.04
C GLY A 1139 -14.06 41.95 8.93
N LEU A 1140 -13.74 41.33 7.79
CA LEU A 1140 -14.68 41.08 6.69
C LEU A 1140 -15.41 39.74 6.84
N TYR A 1141 -16.63 39.65 6.30
CA TYR A 1141 -17.38 38.39 6.25
C TYR A 1141 -17.10 37.66 4.93
N LYS A 1142 -16.74 36.38 5.01
CA LYS A 1142 -16.61 35.50 3.84
C LYS A 1142 -17.62 34.36 3.92
N PRO A 1143 -18.37 34.07 2.85
CA PRO A 1143 -19.20 32.87 2.79
C PRO A 1143 -18.30 31.64 2.81
N VAL A 1144 -18.56 30.74 3.75
CA VAL A 1144 -17.81 29.51 3.95
C VAL A 1144 -18.79 28.37 4.09
N THR A 1145 -18.68 27.39 3.19
CA THR A 1145 -19.49 26.19 3.23
C THR A 1145 -18.87 25.15 4.16
N ARG A 1146 -19.69 24.59 5.06
CA ARG A 1146 -19.31 23.57 6.05
C ARG A 1146 -20.38 22.51 6.14
N PHE A 1147 -19.99 21.33 6.60
CA PHE A 1147 -20.96 20.41 7.18
C PHE A 1147 -21.52 21.02 8.47
N THR A 1148 -22.84 21.08 8.56
CA THR A 1148 -23.54 21.70 9.69
C THR A 1148 -24.33 20.69 10.51
N GLU A 1149 -24.95 19.71 9.85
CA GLU A 1149 -25.83 18.74 10.50
C GLU A 1149 -25.62 17.33 9.89
N PHE A 1150 -25.87 16.30 10.69
CA PHE A 1150 -25.98 14.92 10.21
C PHE A 1150 -27.42 14.65 9.79
N VAL A 1151 -27.58 13.90 8.70
CA VAL A 1151 -28.87 13.35 8.28
C VAL A 1151 -28.84 11.84 8.28
N ASN A 1152 -30.01 11.22 8.34
CA ASN A 1152 -30.15 9.78 8.52
C ASN A 1152 -29.34 9.30 9.75
N VAL A 1153 -29.42 10.08 10.84
CA VAL A 1153 -28.60 9.87 12.06
C VAL A 1153 -28.83 8.48 12.64
N ALA A 1154 -30.05 7.94 12.54
CA ALA A 1154 -30.36 6.59 13.00
C ALA A 1154 -29.47 5.53 12.31
N ASP A 1155 -29.42 5.54 10.98
CA ASP A 1155 -28.62 4.60 10.18
C ASP A 1155 -27.12 4.78 10.43
N LEU A 1156 -26.64 6.02 10.46
CA LEU A 1156 -25.25 6.32 10.76
C LEU A 1156 -24.86 5.84 12.16
N MET A 1157 -25.72 6.09 13.15
CA MET A 1157 -25.49 5.67 14.52
C MET A 1157 -25.58 4.16 14.68
N ALA A 1158 -26.45 3.47 13.93
CA ALA A 1158 -26.51 2.02 13.90
C ALA A 1158 -25.19 1.44 13.37
N MET A 1159 -24.71 1.93 12.22
CA MET A 1159 -23.41 1.53 11.66
C MET A 1159 -22.25 1.80 12.61
N TYR A 1160 -22.22 2.98 13.22
CA TYR A 1160 -21.15 3.36 14.14
C TYR A 1160 -21.19 2.54 15.44
N ARG A 1161 -22.38 2.30 16.00
CA ARG A 1161 -22.55 1.50 17.22
C ARG A 1161 -22.28 0.02 17.01
N ASP A 1162 -22.24 -0.45 15.77
CA ASP A 1162 -21.89 -1.85 15.45
C ASP A 1162 -20.45 -2.19 15.86
N PHE A 1163 -19.52 -1.24 15.72
CA PHE A 1163 -18.13 -1.40 16.17
C PHE A 1163 -17.75 -0.53 17.38
N ALA A 1164 -18.53 0.49 17.75
CA ALA A 1164 -18.22 1.40 18.87
C ALA A 1164 -19.07 1.15 20.13
N ASP A 1165 -18.42 1.07 21.30
CA ASP A 1165 -19.07 1.12 22.62
C ASP A 1165 -18.93 2.54 23.17
N VAL A 1166 -20.07 3.21 23.41
CA VAL A 1166 -20.12 4.62 23.80
C VAL A 1166 -20.55 4.75 25.26
N VAL A 1167 -19.80 5.51 26.05
CA VAL A 1167 -20.17 5.90 27.43
C VAL A 1167 -19.96 7.39 27.59
N GLN A 1168 -21.03 8.13 27.85
CA GLN A 1168 -21.01 9.57 28.03
C GLN A 1168 -20.75 9.97 29.49
N GLN A 1169 -20.42 11.23 29.74
CA GLN A 1169 -20.22 11.72 31.10
C GLN A 1169 -21.48 11.62 31.96
N ASP A 1170 -22.66 11.76 31.36
CA ASP A 1170 -23.93 11.66 32.08
C ASP A 1170 -24.22 10.21 32.53
N ASP A 1171 -23.83 9.21 31.75
CA ASP A 1171 -23.90 7.79 32.14
C ASP A 1171 -23.04 7.49 33.37
N LEU A 1172 -21.96 8.26 33.58
CA LEU A 1172 -21.09 8.08 34.74
C LEU A 1172 -21.65 8.70 36.02
N ARG A 1173 -22.66 9.58 35.93
CA ARG A 1173 -23.25 10.24 37.11
C ARG A 1173 -23.99 9.27 38.03
N GLN A 1174 -24.41 8.12 37.51
CA GLN A 1174 -24.96 7.05 38.35
C GLN A 1174 -23.91 6.42 39.28
N TYR A 1175 -22.62 6.54 38.94
CA TYR A 1175 -21.50 5.99 39.71
C TYR A 1175 -20.71 7.05 40.48
N VAL A 1176 -20.79 8.33 40.09
CA VAL A 1176 -19.99 9.42 40.65
C VAL A 1176 -20.83 10.68 40.86
N LYS A 1177 -20.79 11.25 42.05
CA LYS A 1177 -21.47 12.51 42.38
C LYS A 1177 -20.56 13.71 42.10
N LEU A 1178 -20.90 14.48 41.06
CA LEU A 1178 -20.20 15.72 40.70
C LEU A 1178 -20.79 16.93 41.46
N PRO A 1179 -19.98 17.96 41.80
CA PRO A 1179 -20.48 19.21 42.36
C PRO A 1179 -21.30 20.01 41.33
N ALA A 1180 -22.32 20.74 41.80
CA ALA A 1180 -23.14 21.58 40.94
C ALA A 1180 -22.39 22.85 40.50
N ILE A 1181 -22.54 23.24 39.23
CA ILE A 1181 -22.03 24.52 38.73
C ILE A 1181 -22.83 25.65 39.37
N ARG A 1182 -22.15 26.62 40.01
CA ARG A 1182 -22.78 27.80 40.60
C ARG A 1182 -23.55 28.57 39.51
N GLY A 1183 -24.86 28.75 39.69
CA GLY A 1183 -25.74 29.41 38.71
C GLY A 1183 -26.25 28.51 37.57
N GLY A 1184 -25.97 27.20 37.61
CA GLY A 1184 -26.53 26.19 36.69
C GLY A 1184 -25.94 26.18 35.27
N ARG A 1185 -25.17 27.19 34.88
CA ARG A 1185 -24.53 27.29 33.55
C ARG A 1185 -23.20 28.03 33.63
N ARG A 1186 -22.35 27.85 32.62
CA ARG A 1186 -21.13 28.66 32.46
C ARG A 1186 -21.50 30.15 32.32
N GLU A 1187 -20.76 31.01 33.00
CA GLU A 1187 -20.88 32.46 32.84
C GLU A 1187 -19.97 32.91 31.69
N ILE A 1188 -20.54 33.54 30.65
CA ILE A 1188 -19.78 34.06 29.51
C ILE A 1188 -19.62 35.57 29.70
N ILE A 1189 -18.37 36.02 29.84
CA ILE A 1189 -18.05 37.45 29.99
C ILE A 1189 -17.55 37.96 28.65
N VAL A 1190 -18.27 38.93 28.08
CA VAL A 1190 -17.92 39.57 26.80
C VAL A 1190 -17.15 40.86 27.08
N ALA A 1191 -15.88 40.90 26.66
CA ALA A 1191 -15.09 42.13 26.70
C ALA A 1191 -15.51 43.08 25.56
N PRO A 1192 -15.75 44.38 25.83
CA PRO A 1192 -16.06 45.33 24.79
C PRO A 1192 -14.86 45.54 23.85
N THR A 1193 -15.14 45.79 22.57
CA THR A 1193 -14.09 46.12 21.60
C THR A 1193 -13.63 47.56 21.79
N ASN A 1194 -12.33 47.78 22.00
CA ASN A 1194 -11.73 49.12 22.12
C ASN A 1194 -11.20 49.66 20.77
N ASP A 1195 -10.98 50.97 20.68
CA ASP A 1195 -10.54 51.63 19.44
C ASP A 1195 -9.10 51.26 19.03
N ASN A 1196 -8.23 50.98 20.00
CA ASN A 1196 -6.84 50.58 19.74
C ASN A 1196 -6.76 49.20 19.05
N PHE A 1197 -7.63 48.27 19.44
CA PHE A 1197 -7.76 46.95 18.84
C PHE A 1197 -8.37 47.05 17.44
N ARG A 1198 -9.39 47.90 17.24
CA ARG A 1198 -9.94 48.20 15.90
C ARG A 1198 -8.89 48.79 14.96
N ALA A 1199 -8.02 49.67 15.47
CA ALA A 1199 -6.91 50.21 14.70
C ALA A 1199 -5.93 49.09 14.28
N TYR A 1200 -5.60 48.17 15.20
CA TYR A 1200 -4.73 47.03 14.90
C TYR A 1200 -5.35 46.05 13.89
N GLN A 1201 -6.68 45.86 13.89
CA GLN A 1201 -7.37 45.04 12.89
C GLN A 1201 -7.16 45.55 11.45
N LYS A 1202 -7.04 46.87 11.24
CA LYS A 1202 -6.70 47.43 9.93
C LYS A 1202 -5.29 47.02 9.48
N THR A 1203 -4.34 46.95 10.41
CA THR A 1203 -2.99 46.46 10.13
C THR A 1203 -3.00 44.98 9.76
N LEU A 1204 -3.84 44.16 10.44
CA LEU A 1204 -4.02 42.75 10.09
C LEU A 1204 -4.63 42.58 8.70
N ALA A 1205 -5.60 43.42 8.32
CA ALA A 1205 -6.18 43.42 6.97
C ALA A 1205 -5.12 43.69 5.89
N ALA A 1206 -4.32 44.75 6.06
CA ALA A 1206 -3.24 45.07 5.11
C ALA A 1206 -2.19 43.94 4.99
N ARG A 1207 -1.90 43.22 6.09
CA ARG A 1207 -1.02 42.04 6.06
C ARG A 1207 -1.64 40.89 5.26
N ILE A 1208 -2.95 40.67 5.36
CA ILE A 1208 -3.66 39.65 4.58
C ILE A 1208 -3.63 40.01 3.09
N ASP A 1209 -3.94 41.25 2.74
CA ASP A 1209 -3.92 41.70 1.33
C ASP A 1209 -2.53 41.50 0.70
N ALA A 1210 -1.46 41.79 1.43
CA ALA A 1210 -0.09 41.57 0.99
C ALA A 1210 0.30 40.09 0.87
N ILE A 1211 -0.35 39.20 1.62
CA ILE A 1211 -0.18 37.74 1.49
C ILE A 1211 -0.94 37.24 0.25
N GLU A 1212 -2.15 37.72 0.01
CA GLU A 1212 -2.98 37.32 -1.14
C GLU A 1212 -2.40 37.79 -2.48
N ALA A 1213 -1.77 38.98 -2.50
CA ALA A 1213 -1.13 39.53 -3.69
C ALA A 1213 0.25 38.91 -4.02
N ARG A 1214 0.75 37.96 -3.22
CA ARG A 1214 2.09 37.39 -3.38
C ARG A 1214 2.10 36.29 -4.44
N GLU A 1215 3.01 36.40 -5.41
CA GLU A 1215 3.31 35.32 -6.36
C GLU A 1215 4.40 34.39 -5.82
N GLY A 1216 4.15 33.07 -5.87
CA GLY A 1216 5.10 32.04 -5.44
C GLY A 1216 4.90 31.53 -3.99
N ARG A 1217 5.69 30.53 -3.59
CA ARG A 1217 5.61 29.94 -2.24
C ARG A 1217 6.28 30.86 -1.19
N PRO A 1218 5.72 30.99 0.02
CA PRO A 1218 6.31 31.79 1.10
C PRO A 1218 7.68 31.25 1.53
N GLN A 1219 8.63 32.16 1.81
CA GLN A 1219 9.96 31.84 2.30
C GLN A 1219 10.07 31.94 3.82
N LYS A 1220 11.13 31.37 4.41
CA LYS A 1220 11.34 31.42 5.86
C LYS A 1220 11.54 32.87 6.31
N GLY A 1221 10.69 33.35 7.22
CA GLY A 1221 10.69 34.74 7.72
C GLY A 1221 9.59 35.60 7.11
N ASP A 1222 8.93 35.12 6.05
CA ASP A 1222 7.76 35.78 5.50
C ASP A 1222 6.56 35.72 6.45
N ASP A 1223 5.73 36.75 6.37
CA ASP A 1223 4.41 36.73 6.99
C ASP A 1223 3.48 35.75 6.24
N ILE A 1224 2.72 34.97 7.01
CA ILE A 1224 1.76 33.96 6.53
C ILE A 1224 0.44 34.10 7.29
N LEU A 1225 -0.65 33.60 6.70
CA LEU A 1225 -1.99 33.78 7.26
C LEU A 1225 -2.12 33.27 8.70
N LEU A 1226 -1.43 32.19 9.06
CA LEU A 1226 -1.43 31.63 10.42
C LEU A 1226 -0.78 32.59 11.44
N SER A 1227 0.28 33.30 11.05
CA SER A 1227 0.95 34.29 11.89
C SER A 1227 0.02 35.48 12.16
N VAL A 1228 -0.66 35.97 11.13
CA VAL A 1228 -1.66 37.05 11.25
C VAL A 1228 -2.82 36.63 12.16
N ILE A 1229 -3.34 35.40 12.02
CA ILE A 1229 -4.40 34.86 12.89
C ILE A 1229 -3.92 34.75 14.34
N THR A 1230 -2.68 34.32 14.56
CA THR A 1230 -2.10 34.19 15.91
C THR A 1230 -1.99 35.55 16.59
N ASP A 1231 -1.48 36.55 15.88
CA ASP A 1231 -1.41 37.93 16.36
C ASP A 1231 -2.80 38.50 16.64
N ALA A 1232 -3.79 38.23 15.78
CA ALA A 1232 -5.18 38.62 16.02
C ALA A 1232 -5.74 38.00 17.32
N ARG A 1233 -5.48 36.70 17.58
CA ARG A 1233 -5.91 36.03 18.82
C ARG A 1233 -5.24 36.66 20.03
N HIS A 1234 -3.93 36.87 19.99
CA HIS A 1234 -3.17 37.51 21.06
C HIS A 1234 -3.69 38.93 21.34
N ALA A 1235 -3.79 39.77 20.32
CA ALA A 1235 -4.30 41.12 20.43
C ALA A 1235 -5.74 41.17 20.99
N SER A 1236 -6.57 40.17 20.68
CA SER A 1236 -7.94 40.07 21.18
C SER A 1236 -8.04 39.70 22.67
N ILE A 1237 -6.97 39.15 23.25
CA ILE A 1237 -6.87 38.88 24.69
C ILE A 1237 -6.39 40.16 25.38
N ASP A 1238 -5.27 40.69 24.90
CA ASP A 1238 -4.70 41.97 25.32
C ASP A 1238 -3.73 42.48 24.24
N LEU A 1239 -3.84 43.75 23.86
CA LEU A 1239 -3.03 44.33 22.78
C LEU A 1239 -1.53 44.29 23.09
N ARG A 1240 -1.14 44.22 24.37
CA ARG A 1240 0.25 44.15 24.81
C ARG A 1240 0.99 42.89 24.36
N PHE A 1241 0.29 41.82 23.99
CA PHE A 1241 0.93 40.61 23.46
C PHE A 1241 1.52 40.80 22.05
N VAL A 1242 1.03 41.77 21.29
CA VAL A 1242 1.55 42.10 19.95
C VAL A 1242 2.22 43.47 19.90
N ALA A 1243 1.86 44.36 20.83
CA ALA A 1243 2.43 45.69 20.99
C ALA A 1243 2.82 45.91 22.46
N PRO A 1244 4.01 45.46 22.91
CA PRO A 1244 4.41 45.49 24.31
C PRO A 1244 4.35 46.87 24.99
N LEU A 1245 4.44 47.94 24.21
CA LEU A 1245 4.37 49.33 24.67
C LEU A 1245 2.94 49.92 24.70
N ALA A 1246 1.92 49.14 24.32
CA ALA A 1246 0.53 49.59 24.37
C ALA A 1246 0.09 49.85 25.82
N ALA A 1247 -0.76 50.86 26.01
CA ALA A 1247 -1.32 51.17 27.32
C ALA A 1247 -2.19 50.02 27.85
N ASN A 1248 -2.20 49.84 29.18
CA ASN A 1248 -3.05 48.84 29.82
C ASN A 1248 -4.52 49.23 29.67
N ASP A 1249 -5.30 48.38 29.00
CA ASP A 1249 -6.74 48.58 28.85
C ASP A 1249 -7.50 47.79 29.92
N GLY A 1250 -8.12 48.51 30.87
CA GLY A 1250 -8.92 47.92 31.93
C GLY A 1250 -10.14 47.11 31.45
N SER A 1251 -10.55 47.28 30.19
CA SER A 1251 -11.64 46.54 29.56
C SER A 1251 -11.19 45.31 28.75
N SER A 1252 -9.87 45.01 28.71
CA SER A 1252 -9.34 43.83 28.01
C SER A 1252 -9.81 42.52 28.65
N LYS A 1253 -9.85 41.42 27.88
CA LYS A 1253 -10.22 40.09 28.41
C LYS A 1253 -9.32 39.68 29.57
N LEU A 1254 -8.02 39.98 29.46
CA LEU A 1254 -7.04 39.70 30.50
C LEU A 1254 -7.36 40.45 31.80
N ASN A 1255 -7.63 41.76 31.74
CA ASN A 1255 -7.95 42.55 32.94
C ASN A 1255 -9.31 42.17 33.55
N LEU A 1256 -10.32 41.86 32.73
CA LEU A 1256 -11.60 41.34 33.22
C LEU A 1256 -11.47 39.97 33.90
N MET A 1257 -10.60 39.10 33.37
CA MET A 1257 -10.27 37.82 34.00
C MET A 1257 -9.55 38.05 35.33
N ILE A 1258 -8.50 38.89 35.35
CA ILE A 1258 -7.74 39.23 36.57
C ILE A 1258 -8.69 39.78 37.65
N GLY A 1259 -9.55 40.74 37.28
CA GLY A 1259 -10.51 41.33 38.21
C GLY A 1259 -11.49 40.30 38.79
N ASN A 1260 -11.96 39.35 37.97
CA ASN A 1260 -12.83 38.28 38.45
C ASN A 1260 -12.11 37.26 39.33
N VAL A 1261 -10.89 36.86 38.97
CA VAL A 1261 -10.07 35.96 39.79
C VAL A 1261 -9.79 36.62 41.14
N PHE A 1262 -9.38 37.89 41.16
CA PHE A 1262 -9.12 38.65 42.39
C PHE A 1262 -10.39 38.86 43.24
N ARG A 1263 -11.57 38.98 42.63
CA ARG A 1263 -12.85 39.05 43.35
C ARG A 1263 -13.25 37.71 43.98
N ILE A 1264 -12.86 36.60 43.37
CA ILE A 1264 -13.19 35.23 43.82
C ILE A 1264 -12.21 34.75 44.88
N TRP A 1265 -10.92 35.05 44.71
CA TRP A 1265 -9.86 34.82 45.68
C TRP A 1265 -10.10 35.66 46.94
#